data_AF-A0A5B1M758-F1
#
_entry.id   AF-A0A5B1M758-F1
#
_cell.length_a   1.000
_cell.length_b   1.000
_cell.length_c   1.000
_cell.angle_alpha   90.00
_cell.angle_beta   90.00
_cell.angle_gamma   90.00
#
_symmetry.space_group_name_H-M   'P 1'
#
loop_
_entity.id
_entity.type
_entity.pdbx_description
1 polymer ?
#
loop_
_entity_poly.entity_id
_entity_poly.type
_entity_poly.pdbx_seq_one_letter_code
_entity_poly.pdbx_strand_id
1 'polypeptide(L)'
;MDGGRRPRHQGAPPQERDHRTAGRHRHRLRAGGRRPVPLRSLPRGPRGAGRPRRGARRPDGADELPGAADRRAAAGARPRRRHRRHRGVREARGLRHLPQRQGSAVRRLYVAQIVHTLDPAAPEATGVLVEDGRVVAVGDAADLRGTGVEVVDHGDAVLTPGLVDGHAHPVAGLELTDGVDLTDALDLDAVRALLAEERDRLAPGAWLKGWGLNPVVFGGRAPTAEDLGPAFAGIPGYVQIYDGHASIASREALALAGVDGPITFASSSRVDLDADGRPTGYLVEADACEVVEKVIPPLTIAEQVDRLRALLGGMAAVGYTGLHAMDFRDPAHELVTLLEEDGELPLRMGFNPMLMPEDDGPDGVLALQGQHGRRWRVEGVKLMVDGTIDHGTGWLEYADTHGEGLDALWRDFDRFRDAVMMLHRAGVNCAVHAIGDRGVRQVIELFVALREQHGPLARHRIEHIETIPDDVVKMFGSGAAAASMQPLHCTCFNRADRSDSWSQRLGDIRVDNGFRWSDIRSVGGVVALGSDWPIAPYDPRWIMADARLRRRFDRPEMEAIRPEQALDARQVLEGFTCHAALASGEEDHRGRIAPGYDADFTVFGADPLTTAPEELGTIEIRGTVVAGEAVVT
;
A
#
# COMPACT_ATOMS: atom_id res chain seq x y z
N MET A 1 -83.94 10.01 -12.59
CA MET A 1 -83.69 9.53 -11.22
C MET A 1 -82.24 9.88 -10.92
N ASP A 2 -81.89 11.12 -10.64
CA ASP A 2 -82.26 11.99 -9.51
C ASP A 2 -81.67 11.53 -8.16
N GLY A 3 -80.87 12.44 -7.56
CA GLY A 3 -80.39 12.47 -6.17
C GLY A 3 -79.17 11.59 -5.81
N GLY A 4 -78.07 12.07 -5.20
CA GLY A 4 -77.71 13.37 -4.63
C GLY A 4 -76.24 13.34 -4.17
N ARG A 5 -75.42 14.33 -4.55
CA ARG A 5 -74.97 15.50 -3.76
C ARG A 5 -73.98 15.15 -2.62
N ARG A 6 -72.66 15.43 -2.76
CA ARG A 6 -71.92 16.73 -2.68
C ARG A 6 -71.48 17.05 -1.22
N PRO A 7 -70.44 17.92 -0.96
CA PRO A 7 -69.24 18.24 -1.75
C PRO A 7 -67.99 18.80 -0.98
N ARG A 8 -67.01 19.30 -1.77
CA ARG A 8 -66.13 20.50 -1.57
C ARG A 8 -64.91 20.33 -0.65
N HIS A 9 -63.75 20.96 -0.84
CA HIS A 9 -63.03 21.79 -1.85
C HIS A 9 -61.73 22.18 -1.08
N GLN A 10 -60.54 22.52 -1.58
CA GLN A 10 -60.02 23.45 -2.59
C GLN A 10 -58.48 23.36 -2.38
N GLY A 11 -57.57 23.69 -3.27
CA GLY A 11 -57.58 24.49 -4.49
C GLY A 11 -56.11 24.79 -4.84
N ALA A 12 -55.85 24.87 -6.14
CA ALA A 12 -54.57 24.85 -6.83
C ALA A 12 -53.81 26.22 -6.80
N PRO A 13 -52.61 26.32 -7.41
CA PRO A 13 -51.62 27.40 -7.31
C PRO A 13 -51.78 28.45 -8.44
N PRO A 14 -50.82 29.39 -8.62
CA PRO A 14 -50.32 29.66 -9.99
C PRO A 14 -48.82 30.11 -10.06
N GLN A 15 -48.06 29.67 -11.09
CA GLN A 15 -47.57 30.43 -12.30
C GLN A 15 -46.47 31.49 -12.05
N GLU A 16 -45.69 31.99 -13.00
CA GLU A 16 -44.99 31.55 -14.22
C GLU A 16 -44.15 32.81 -14.65
N ARG A 17 -43.03 32.63 -15.38
CA ARG A 17 -42.35 33.58 -16.31
C ARG A 17 -41.35 34.65 -15.82
N ASP A 18 -40.09 34.41 -16.18
CA ASP A 18 -39.28 35.12 -17.20
C ASP A 18 -38.85 36.60 -16.99
N HIS A 19 -37.52 36.85 -16.97
CA HIS A 19 -36.84 37.85 -17.83
C HIS A 19 -35.31 37.96 -17.61
N ARG A 20 -34.64 38.31 -18.72
CA ARG A 20 -33.19 38.41 -18.94
C ARG A 20 -32.57 39.76 -18.50
N THR A 21 -31.25 39.70 -18.30
CA THR A 21 -30.17 40.66 -18.68
C THR A 21 -29.88 41.97 -17.92
N ALA A 22 -28.57 42.07 -17.59
CA ALA A 22 -27.64 43.21 -17.68
C ALA A 22 -27.45 44.15 -16.48
N GLY A 23 -26.17 44.39 -16.11
CA GLY A 23 -25.76 45.63 -15.45
C GLY A 23 -24.57 45.54 -14.49
N ARG A 24 -23.36 45.82 -15.00
CA ARG A 24 -22.13 46.04 -14.24
C ARG A 24 -22.27 47.20 -13.24
N HIS A 25 -21.63 47.11 -12.06
CA HIS A 25 -20.93 48.25 -11.47
C HIS A 25 -19.74 47.83 -10.61
N ARG A 26 -18.58 48.40 -10.95
CA ARG A 26 -17.31 48.37 -10.22
C ARG A 26 -17.39 49.28 -9.00
N HIS A 27 -16.84 48.85 -7.87
CA HIS A 27 -16.26 49.77 -6.89
C HIS A 27 -14.84 49.33 -6.52
N ARG A 28 -13.88 50.18 -6.92
CA ARG A 28 -12.53 50.25 -6.38
C ARG A 28 -12.59 51.00 -5.05
N LEU A 29 -11.89 50.50 -4.03
CA LEU A 29 -11.27 51.36 -3.02
C LEU A 29 -9.81 50.93 -2.82
N ARG A 30 -8.95 51.95 -2.83
CA ARG A 30 -7.49 51.89 -2.82
C ARG A 30 -6.95 51.97 -1.39
N ALA A 31 -5.87 51.20 -1.18
CA ALA A 31 -4.61 51.56 -0.52
C ALA A 31 -4.63 52.40 0.77
N GLY A 32 -4.21 51.76 1.86
CA GLY A 32 -3.55 52.39 2.99
C GLY A 32 -2.30 51.59 3.34
N GLY A 33 -1.13 52.08 2.93
CA GLY A 33 0.15 51.46 3.25
C GLY A 33 0.60 51.74 4.68
N ARG A 34 1.36 50.81 5.27
CA ARG A 34 2.37 51.09 6.30
C ARG A 34 3.49 50.05 6.20
N ARG A 35 4.71 50.58 6.05
CA ARG A 35 6.00 49.89 5.97
C ARG A 35 6.50 49.47 7.37
N PRO A 36 7.51 48.59 7.45
CA PRO A 36 7.80 47.75 8.62
C PRO A 36 8.64 48.47 9.69
N VAL A 37 8.49 48.03 10.93
CA VAL A 37 9.33 48.44 12.07
C VAL A 37 10.44 47.39 12.26
N PRO A 38 11.73 47.78 12.36
CA PRO A 38 12.85 46.86 12.47
C PRO A 38 13.11 46.45 13.93
N LEU A 39 13.36 45.16 14.14
CA LEU A 39 13.92 44.66 15.39
C LEU A 39 15.42 45.00 15.45
N ARG A 40 15.78 45.68 16.54
CA ARG A 40 17.13 46.11 16.89
C ARG A 40 18.08 44.92 17.03
N SER A 41 19.21 45.03 16.35
CA SER A 41 20.48 44.41 16.69
C SER A 41 21.14 45.08 17.89
N LEU A 42 21.97 44.33 18.63
CA LEU A 42 23.25 44.67 19.31
C LEU A 42 23.56 43.62 20.41
N PRO A 43 24.82 43.37 20.81
CA PRO A 43 26.06 43.36 20.03
C PRO A 43 26.93 42.09 20.25
N ARG A 44 27.88 41.86 19.34
CA ARG A 44 29.05 40.97 19.55
C ARG A 44 30.22 41.76 20.15
N GLY A 45 30.92 41.15 21.10
CA GLY A 45 32.34 41.33 21.40
C GLY A 45 32.68 41.39 22.91
N PRO A 46 33.94 41.09 23.35
CA PRO A 46 35.13 40.70 22.60
C PRO A 46 35.88 39.45 23.13
N ARG A 47 36.92 39.08 22.38
CA ARG A 47 37.97 38.09 22.68
C ARG A 47 38.72 38.41 23.99
N GLY A 48 39.20 37.37 24.70
CA GLY A 48 40.18 37.54 25.77
C GLY A 48 40.69 36.21 26.34
N ALA A 49 41.99 35.97 26.18
CA ALA A 49 42.72 34.80 26.63
C ALA A 49 42.85 34.67 28.16
N GLY A 50 43.12 33.46 28.65
CA GLY A 50 43.59 33.28 30.04
C GLY A 50 43.61 31.83 30.52
N ARG A 51 44.75 31.14 30.36
CA ARG A 51 45.15 30.05 31.26
C ARG A 51 45.24 30.58 32.70
N PRO A 52 45.12 29.70 33.72
CA PRO A 52 46.36 29.29 34.37
C PRO A 52 46.42 27.79 34.72
N ARG A 53 47.68 27.31 34.72
CA ARG A 53 48.16 26.06 35.33
C ARG A 53 48.26 26.20 36.85
N ARG A 54 48.10 25.08 37.55
CA ARG A 54 48.87 24.54 38.72
C ARG A 54 47.94 23.53 39.43
N GLY A 55 48.33 22.35 39.88
CA GLY A 55 49.63 21.71 40.00
C GLY A 55 49.55 20.69 41.13
N ALA A 56 49.96 19.45 40.84
CA ALA A 56 50.54 18.42 41.73
C ALA A 56 49.75 17.91 42.96
N ARG A 57 49.58 16.58 43.05
CA ARG A 57 50.45 15.68 43.85
C ARG A 57 50.01 14.22 43.75
N ARG A 58 50.99 13.32 43.54
CA ARG A 58 50.96 11.90 43.92
C ARG A 58 51.20 11.76 45.44
N PRO A 59 50.99 10.56 46.01
CA PRO A 59 52.16 9.74 46.33
C PRO A 59 52.05 8.25 45.92
N ASP A 60 53.22 7.61 45.94
CA ASP A 60 53.57 6.23 45.59
C ASP A 60 53.37 5.19 46.71
N GLY A 61 53.54 3.90 46.37
CA GLY A 61 53.90 2.76 47.24
C GLY A 61 52.92 1.58 47.14
N ALA A 62 53.14 0.49 46.39
CA ALA A 62 54.17 -0.57 46.39
C ALA A 62 53.99 -1.64 47.49
N ASP A 63 53.78 -2.90 47.07
CA ASP A 63 54.20 -4.18 47.66
C ASP A 63 53.80 -5.29 46.65
N GLU A 64 54.73 -5.87 45.88
CA GLU A 64 55.62 -7.02 46.16
C GLU A 64 55.00 -8.42 45.87
N LEU A 65 55.72 -9.13 44.98
CA LEU A 65 55.61 -10.51 44.43
C LEU A 65 56.05 -11.58 45.50
N PRO A 66 56.17 -12.92 45.27
CA PRO A 66 56.45 -13.71 44.04
C PRO A 66 55.76 -15.12 43.97
N GLY A 67 55.93 -16.04 43.02
CA GLY A 67 56.72 -16.19 41.79
C GLY A 67 56.70 -17.66 41.27
N ALA A 68 57.19 -17.85 40.03
CA ALA A 68 57.74 -19.06 39.35
C ALA A 68 56.82 -20.31 39.14
N ALA A 69 56.89 -21.11 38.06
CA ALA A 69 58.00 -21.42 37.15
C ALA A 69 57.55 -21.96 35.76
N ASP A 70 58.19 -21.43 34.72
CA ASP A 70 58.91 -22.06 33.60
C ASP A 70 58.57 -23.48 33.07
N ARG A 71 58.36 -23.60 31.75
CA ARG A 71 59.00 -24.60 30.85
C ARG A 71 58.82 -24.27 29.35
N ARG A 72 59.97 -24.01 28.71
CA ARG A 72 60.37 -24.06 27.28
C ARG A 72 59.84 -25.32 26.53
N ALA A 73 59.81 -25.48 25.20
CA ALA A 73 60.02 -24.71 23.97
C ALA A 73 59.68 -25.65 22.79
N ALA A 74 59.29 -25.13 21.62
CA ALA A 74 59.74 -25.63 20.31
C ALA A 74 59.18 -24.75 19.16
N ALA A 75 60.09 -24.34 18.28
CA ALA A 75 59.86 -23.47 17.13
C ALA A 75 59.47 -24.26 15.88
N GLY A 76 58.71 -23.62 14.98
CA GLY A 76 58.44 -24.10 13.62
C GLY A 76 58.00 -22.93 12.73
N ALA A 77 58.89 -22.51 11.84
CA ALA A 77 58.81 -21.30 11.02
C ALA A 77 57.67 -21.31 9.98
N ARG A 78 57.08 -20.12 9.72
CA ARG A 78 56.24 -19.84 8.54
C ARG A 78 56.92 -18.75 7.67
N PRO A 79 57.05 -18.91 6.35
CA PRO A 79 57.50 -17.84 5.49
C PRO A 79 56.31 -16.98 4.99
N ARG A 80 56.57 -15.67 4.91
CA ARG A 80 55.70 -14.67 4.29
C ARG A 80 55.61 -14.90 2.77
N ARG A 81 54.40 -14.87 2.18
CA ARG A 81 54.19 -14.57 0.76
C ARG A 81 52.97 -13.70 0.51
N ARG A 82 53.28 -12.46 0.09
CA ARG A 82 52.66 -11.60 -0.94
C ARG A 82 51.15 -11.74 -1.20
N HIS A 83 50.44 -10.63 -0.96
CA HIS A 83 49.14 -10.32 -1.54
C HIS A 83 49.16 -10.43 -3.07
N ARG A 84 48.31 -11.29 -3.62
CA ARG A 84 47.81 -11.21 -4.99
C ARG A 84 46.29 -11.02 -4.93
N ARG A 85 45.82 -9.96 -5.59
CA ARG A 85 44.41 -9.68 -5.85
C ARG A 85 43.80 -10.85 -6.63
N HIS A 86 42.69 -11.41 -6.15
CA HIS A 86 41.85 -12.31 -6.92
C HIS A 86 40.52 -11.61 -7.23
N ARG A 87 40.35 -11.25 -8.51
CA ARG A 87 39.04 -11.26 -9.17
C ARG A 87 38.60 -12.73 -9.21
N GLY A 88 37.43 -13.03 -8.69
CA GLY A 88 36.81 -14.35 -8.74
C GLY A 88 35.35 -14.20 -9.15
N VAL A 89 35.10 -14.34 -10.45
CA VAL A 89 33.80 -14.69 -11.03
C VAL A 89 33.42 -16.05 -10.43
N ARG A 90 32.24 -16.15 -9.81
CA ARG A 90 31.70 -17.43 -9.34
C ARG A 90 30.84 -18.04 -10.45
N GLU A 91 31.31 -19.16 -10.96
CA GLU A 91 30.55 -20.07 -11.82
C GLU A 91 29.36 -20.66 -11.03
N ALA A 92 28.14 -20.44 -11.55
CA ALA A 92 26.94 -21.12 -11.09
C ALA A 92 26.98 -22.58 -11.52
N ARG A 93 26.83 -23.50 -10.56
CA ARG A 93 26.70 -24.94 -10.82
C ARG A 93 25.25 -25.31 -11.07
N GLY A 94 24.94 -25.62 -12.33
CA GLY A 94 24.10 -26.74 -12.76
C GLY A 94 22.65 -26.81 -12.28
N LEU A 95 21.78 -25.97 -12.84
CA LEU A 95 20.36 -26.30 -13.01
C LEU A 95 20.16 -26.96 -14.37
N ARG A 96 19.41 -28.07 -14.39
CA ARG A 96 19.10 -28.81 -15.61
C ARG A 96 18.26 -27.94 -16.53
N HIS A 97 18.75 -27.70 -17.74
CA HIS A 97 17.97 -27.15 -18.83
C HIS A 97 16.76 -28.06 -19.09
N LEU A 98 15.56 -27.60 -18.71
CA LEU A 98 14.33 -28.14 -19.25
C LEU A 98 14.27 -27.76 -20.74
N PRO A 99 13.89 -28.67 -21.63
CA PRO A 99 13.89 -28.41 -23.06
C PRO A 99 12.89 -27.28 -23.38
N GLN A 100 13.40 -26.17 -23.92
CA GLN A 100 12.59 -25.18 -24.60
C GLN A 100 11.81 -25.89 -25.70
N ARG A 101 10.47 -25.84 -25.62
CA ARG A 101 9.61 -26.30 -26.71
C ARG A 101 9.91 -25.43 -27.93
N GLN A 102 10.50 -26.02 -28.97
CA GLN A 102 10.59 -25.43 -30.29
C GLN A 102 9.21 -25.46 -30.96
N GLY A 103 8.31 -24.57 -30.53
CA GLY A 103 7.19 -24.10 -31.36
C GLY A 103 7.65 -22.86 -32.12
N SER A 104 7.12 -22.61 -33.32
CA SER A 104 7.36 -21.30 -33.96
C SER A 104 6.81 -20.21 -33.05
N ALA A 105 7.61 -19.16 -32.77
CA ALA A 105 7.18 -18.02 -31.97
C ALA A 105 5.85 -17.47 -32.51
N VAL A 106 4.82 -17.45 -31.67
CA VAL A 106 3.51 -16.92 -32.05
C VAL A 106 3.63 -15.41 -32.04
N ARG A 107 3.48 -14.80 -33.22
CA ARG A 107 3.42 -13.34 -33.35
C ARG A 107 1.98 -12.91 -33.24
N ARG A 108 1.69 -12.01 -32.30
CA ARG A 108 0.35 -11.42 -32.14
C ARG A 108 0.39 -9.93 -32.37
N LEU A 109 -0.56 -9.41 -33.13
CA LEU A 109 -0.81 -7.99 -33.28
C LEU A 109 -2.07 -7.65 -32.50
N TYR A 110 -1.91 -6.88 -31.43
CA TYR A 110 -3.01 -6.27 -30.69
C TYR A 110 -3.43 -4.99 -31.39
N VAL A 111 -4.71 -4.87 -31.73
CA VAL A 111 -5.30 -3.72 -32.40
C VAL A 111 -6.36 -3.10 -31.49
N ALA A 112 -6.34 -1.78 -31.38
CA ALA A 112 -7.31 -1.00 -30.61
C ALA A 112 -7.59 0.32 -31.33
N GLN A 113 -8.64 1.03 -30.92
CA GLN A 113 -8.92 2.37 -31.45
C GLN A 113 -7.77 3.32 -31.16
N ILE A 114 -7.27 3.27 -29.93
CA ILE A 114 -6.14 4.07 -29.44
C ILE A 114 -5.27 3.18 -28.55
N VAL A 115 -3.96 3.27 -28.74
CA VAL A 115 -2.93 2.72 -27.86
C VAL A 115 -2.20 3.90 -27.23
N HIS A 116 -2.43 4.16 -25.94
CA HIS A 116 -1.65 5.14 -25.17
C HIS A 116 -0.36 4.48 -24.72
N THR A 117 0.77 4.74 -25.37
CA THR A 117 2.00 3.95 -25.12
C THR A 117 2.79 4.38 -23.89
N LEU A 118 2.60 5.65 -23.47
CA LEU A 118 3.45 6.37 -22.52
C LEU A 118 4.93 6.48 -22.93
N ASP A 119 5.27 6.15 -24.17
CA ASP A 119 6.58 6.40 -24.76
C ASP A 119 6.57 7.78 -25.45
N PRO A 120 7.42 8.73 -25.04
CA PRO A 120 7.54 10.02 -25.72
C PRO A 120 7.87 9.93 -27.22
N ALA A 121 8.49 8.83 -27.68
CA ALA A 121 8.83 8.65 -29.08
C ALA A 121 7.62 8.28 -29.96
N ALA A 122 6.59 7.66 -29.37
CA ALA A 122 5.40 7.19 -30.08
C ALA A 122 4.18 7.24 -29.14
N PRO A 123 3.72 8.44 -28.72
CA PRO A 123 2.77 8.59 -27.60
C PRO A 123 1.42 7.90 -27.83
N GLU A 124 0.99 7.82 -29.09
CA GLU A 124 -0.23 7.16 -29.53
C GLU A 124 0.05 6.23 -30.72
N ALA A 125 -0.67 5.11 -30.78
CA ALA A 125 -0.63 4.14 -31.86
C ALA A 125 -1.99 3.45 -32.04
N THR A 126 -2.12 2.55 -33.02
CA THR A 126 -3.32 1.70 -33.20
C THR A 126 -3.00 0.21 -33.17
N GLY A 127 -1.71 -0.16 -33.23
CA GLY A 127 -1.26 -1.55 -33.20
C GLY A 127 0.01 -1.76 -32.37
N VAL A 128 0.06 -2.90 -31.69
CA VAL A 128 1.22 -3.39 -30.93
C VAL A 128 1.54 -4.81 -31.38
N LEU A 129 2.70 -5.00 -32.01
CA LEU A 129 3.18 -6.32 -32.42
C LEU A 129 4.00 -6.94 -31.29
N VAL A 130 3.65 -8.17 -30.93
CA VAL A 130 4.21 -8.94 -29.82
C VAL A 130 4.77 -10.25 -30.35
N GLU A 131 5.95 -10.63 -29.86
CA GLU A 131 6.61 -11.91 -30.11
C GLU A 131 7.23 -12.40 -28.79
N ASP A 132 6.96 -13.64 -28.40
CA ASP A 132 7.49 -14.28 -27.18
C ASP A 132 7.31 -13.42 -25.91
N GLY A 133 6.13 -12.79 -25.77
CA GLY A 133 5.78 -11.96 -24.62
C GLY A 133 6.49 -10.60 -24.55
N ARG A 134 7.14 -10.17 -25.64
CA ARG A 134 7.80 -8.88 -25.77
C ARG A 134 7.19 -8.06 -26.90
N VAL A 135 7.10 -6.74 -26.68
CA VAL A 135 6.75 -5.79 -27.74
C VAL A 135 7.91 -5.71 -28.73
N VAL A 136 7.64 -5.95 -30.02
CA VAL A 136 8.66 -5.85 -31.09
C VAL A 136 8.45 -4.64 -31.99
N ALA A 137 7.23 -4.14 -32.11
CA ALA A 137 6.91 -2.93 -32.86
C ALA A 137 5.61 -2.28 -32.37
N VAL A 138 5.52 -0.96 -32.51
CA VAL A 138 4.37 -0.13 -32.15
C VAL A 138 4.14 0.88 -33.27
N GLY A 139 2.89 1.09 -33.69
CA GLY A 139 2.60 2.01 -34.79
C GLY A 139 1.17 1.86 -35.32
N ASP A 140 1.00 2.18 -36.61
CA ASP A 140 -0.27 1.93 -37.30
C ASP A 140 -0.50 0.43 -37.46
N ALA A 141 -1.65 -0.08 -37.01
CA ALA A 141 -2.00 -1.49 -37.12
C ALA A 141 -1.95 -2.01 -38.57
N ALA A 142 -2.26 -1.19 -39.58
CA ALA A 142 -2.19 -1.58 -40.97
C ALA A 142 -0.75 -1.92 -41.41
N ASP A 143 0.23 -1.18 -40.90
CA ASP A 143 1.65 -1.37 -41.23
C ASP A 143 2.27 -2.59 -40.52
N LEU A 144 1.67 -3.02 -39.40
CA LEU A 144 2.16 -4.14 -38.59
C LEU A 144 1.55 -5.50 -38.97
N ARG A 145 0.54 -5.53 -39.84
CA ARG A 145 -0.08 -6.76 -40.35
C ARG A 145 0.90 -7.51 -41.25
N GLY A 146 0.88 -8.84 -41.18
CA GLY A 146 1.75 -9.68 -42.00
C GLY A 146 1.39 -11.16 -41.96
N THR A 147 2.06 -11.94 -42.79
CA THR A 147 1.90 -13.40 -42.82
C THR A 147 2.42 -14.01 -41.52
N GLY A 148 1.63 -14.89 -40.89
CA GLY A 148 2.00 -15.55 -39.64
C GLY A 148 1.82 -14.69 -38.38
N VAL A 149 1.14 -13.54 -38.49
CA VAL A 149 0.73 -12.71 -37.36
C VAL A 149 -0.75 -12.99 -37.07
N GLU A 150 -1.04 -13.48 -35.86
CA GLU A 150 -2.39 -13.55 -35.33
C GLU A 150 -2.86 -12.15 -34.93
N VAL A 151 -4.08 -11.76 -35.30
CA VAL A 151 -4.61 -10.44 -34.98
C VAL A 151 -5.64 -10.55 -33.88
N VAL A 152 -5.42 -9.84 -32.78
CA VAL A 152 -6.35 -9.68 -31.66
C VAL A 152 -6.92 -8.27 -31.76
N ASP A 153 -8.16 -8.15 -32.21
CA ASP A 153 -8.82 -6.87 -32.48
C ASP A 153 -9.79 -6.52 -31.34
N HIS A 154 -9.49 -5.43 -30.63
CA HIS A 154 -10.31 -4.92 -29.53
C HIS A 154 -11.30 -3.82 -29.97
N GLY A 155 -11.44 -3.56 -31.27
CA GLY A 155 -12.43 -2.63 -31.82
C GLY A 155 -12.26 -1.20 -31.31
N ASP A 156 -13.32 -0.66 -30.69
CA ASP A 156 -13.39 0.68 -30.10
C ASP A 156 -12.72 0.79 -28.71
N ALA A 157 -12.01 -0.25 -28.25
CA ALA A 157 -11.31 -0.21 -26.98
C ALA A 157 -10.07 0.69 -26.99
N VAL A 158 -9.57 0.99 -25.79
CA VAL A 158 -8.32 1.71 -25.56
C VAL A 158 -7.32 0.81 -24.85
N LEU A 159 -6.10 0.76 -25.37
CA LEU A 159 -5.03 -0.08 -24.84
C LEU A 159 -3.97 0.80 -24.17
N THR A 160 -3.51 0.39 -22.99
CA THR A 160 -2.48 1.10 -22.20
C THR A 160 -1.42 0.11 -21.70
N PRO A 161 -0.23 0.55 -21.25
CA PRO A 161 0.64 -0.32 -20.48
C PRO A 161 -0.15 -0.92 -19.33
N GLY A 162 0.10 -2.19 -19.04
CA GLY A 162 -0.58 -2.90 -17.98
C GLY A 162 -0.50 -2.16 -16.65
N LEU A 163 -1.65 -2.04 -15.97
CA LEU A 163 -1.71 -1.45 -14.64
C LEU A 163 -0.97 -2.35 -13.65
N VAL A 164 -0.26 -1.74 -12.71
CA VAL A 164 0.47 -2.39 -11.62
C VAL A 164 0.01 -1.81 -10.30
N ASP A 165 -0.45 -2.64 -9.38
CA ASP A 165 -0.68 -2.20 -8.01
C ASP A 165 0.66 -1.96 -7.31
N GLY A 166 0.97 -0.70 -7.00
CA GLY A 166 2.25 -0.29 -6.44
C GLY A 166 2.51 -0.80 -5.02
N HIS A 167 1.48 -1.24 -4.29
CA HIS A 167 1.58 -1.69 -2.89
C HIS A 167 0.36 -2.53 -2.51
N ALA A 168 0.55 -3.81 -2.20
CA ALA A 168 -0.50 -4.67 -1.64
C ALA A 168 0.09 -5.75 -0.73
N HIS A 169 -0.78 -6.41 0.04
CA HIS A 169 -0.47 -7.53 0.93
C HIS A 169 -1.27 -8.80 0.54
N PRO A 170 -1.08 -9.34 -0.68
CA PRO A 170 -1.91 -10.41 -1.21
C PRO A 170 -1.80 -11.74 -0.43
N VAL A 171 -0.68 -12.00 0.25
CA VAL A 171 -0.49 -13.24 1.02
C VAL A 171 -0.97 -13.06 2.44
N ALA A 172 -0.49 -12.03 3.14
CA ALA A 172 -0.93 -11.76 4.51
C ALA A 172 -2.44 -11.45 4.57
N GLY A 173 -2.99 -10.82 3.53
CA GLY A 173 -4.40 -10.52 3.44
C GLY A 173 -5.32 -11.74 3.33
N LEU A 174 -4.81 -12.94 3.02
CA LEU A 174 -5.64 -14.15 2.95
C LEU A 174 -6.23 -14.53 4.31
N GLU A 175 -5.44 -14.36 5.38
CA GLU A 175 -5.90 -14.63 6.75
C GLU A 175 -6.78 -13.49 7.26
N LEU A 176 -6.39 -12.23 6.98
CA LEU A 176 -7.14 -11.04 7.42
C LEU A 176 -8.55 -10.97 6.82
N THR A 177 -8.71 -11.43 5.58
CA THR A 177 -9.99 -11.38 4.86
C THR A 177 -10.76 -12.69 4.91
N ASP A 178 -10.52 -13.51 5.94
CA ASP A 178 -11.15 -14.81 6.08
C ASP A 178 -12.63 -14.70 6.48
N GLY A 179 -13.50 -15.03 5.53
CA GLY A 179 -14.96 -14.95 5.67
C GLY A 179 -15.57 -13.75 4.95
N VAL A 180 -16.73 -13.33 5.41
CA VAL A 180 -17.54 -12.27 4.79
C VAL A 180 -16.93 -10.90 4.99
N ASP A 181 -16.80 -10.13 3.91
CA ASP A 181 -16.49 -8.70 3.96
C ASP A 181 -17.73 -7.90 4.41
N LEU A 182 -17.63 -7.22 5.54
CA LEU A 182 -18.69 -6.40 6.13
C LEU A 182 -18.40 -4.89 6.01
N THR A 183 -17.35 -4.50 5.28
CA THR A 183 -16.87 -3.11 5.21
C THR A 183 -17.93 -2.15 4.68
N ASP A 184 -18.70 -2.56 3.68
CA ASP A 184 -19.76 -1.75 3.08
C ASP A 184 -21.15 -1.98 3.72
N ALA A 185 -21.23 -2.78 4.79
CA ALA A 185 -22.47 -3.00 5.52
C ALA A 185 -22.76 -1.81 6.45
N LEU A 186 -23.60 -0.88 5.98
CA LEU A 186 -23.85 0.40 6.65
C LEU A 186 -24.88 0.34 7.79
N ASP A 187 -25.55 -0.79 7.95
CA ASP A 187 -26.51 -1.04 9.02
C ASP A 187 -26.51 -2.52 9.43
N LEU A 188 -27.12 -2.79 10.60
CA LEU A 188 -27.12 -4.13 11.18
C LEU A 188 -27.94 -5.13 10.36
N ASP A 189 -28.94 -4.67 9.59
CA ASP A 189 -29.75 -5.55 8.74
C ASP A 189 -28.93 -6.03 7.53
N ALA A 190 -28.12 -5.16 6.93
CA ALA A 190 -27.15 -5.52 5.90
C ALA A 190 -26.11 -6.51 6.42
N VAL A 191 -25.55 -6.26 7.62
CA VAL A 191 -24.60 -7.19 8.27
C VAL A 191 -25.21 -8.58 8.44
N ARG A 192 -26.44 -8.64 8.99
CA ARG A 192 -27.16 -9.91 9.21
C ARG A 192 -27.46 -10.65 7.91
N ALA A 193 -27.83 -9.92 6.85
CA ALA A 193 -28.13 -10.52 5.55
C ALA A 193 -26.89 -11.18 4.95
N LEU A 194 -25.74 -10.50 4.97
CA LEU A 194 -24.47 -11.03 4.47
C LEU A 194 -24.00 -12.27 5.26
N LEU A 195 -24.09 -12.21 6.59
CA LEU A 195 -23.76 -13.35 7.45
C LEU A 195 -24.70 -14.55 7.25
N ALA A 196 -25.98 -14.30 7.00
CA ALA A 196 -26.95 -15.35 6.73
C ALA A 196 -26.69 -16.04 5.38
N GLU A 197 -26.39 -15.24 4.34
CA GLU A 197 -26.03 -15.78 3.02
C GLU A 197 -24.79 -16.65 3.08
N GLU A 198 -23.77 -16.23 3.84
CA GLU A 198 -22.56 -17.04 4.01
C GLU A 198 -22.85 -18.32 4.77
N ARG A 199 -23.61 -18.24 5.87
CA ARG A 199 -24.02 -19.42 6.63
C ARG A 199 -24.68 -20.47 5.76
N ASP A 200 -25.53 -20.07 4.82
CA ASP A 200 -26.24 -21.00 3.93
C ASP A 200 -25.31 -21.76 2.97
N ARG A 201 -24.08 -21.26 2.77
CA ARG A 201 -23.03 -21.87 1.94
C ARG A 201 -22.07 -22.75 2.73
N LEU A 202 -22.05 -22.63 4.06
CA LEU A 202 -21.11 -23.34 4.91
C LEU A 202 -21.38 -24.85 4.98
N ALA A 203 -20.31 -25.64 4.93
CA ALA A 203 -20.39 -27.06 5.23
C ALA A 203 -20.73 -27.29 6.73
N PRO A 204 -21.42 -28.39 7.07
CA PRO A 204 -21.68 -28.73 8.47
C PRO A 204 -20.39 -28.77 9.31
N GLY A 205 -20.37 -28.00 10.40
CA GLY A 205 -19.22 -27.90 11.31
C GLY A 205 -18.17 -26.85 10.93
N ALA A 206 -18.36 -26.11 9.83
CA ALA A 206 -17.52 -24.97 9.49
C ALA A 206 -17.78 -23.75 10.40
N TRP A 207 -16.80 -22.85 10.46
CA TRP A 207 -16.89 -21.58 11.16
C TRP A 207 -17.53 -20.50 10.27
N LEU A 208 -18.43 -19.70 10.84
CA LEU A 208 -18.92 -18.48 10.20
C LEU A 208 -17.99 -17.32 10.56
N LYS A 209 -17.23 -16.82 9.58
CA LYS A 209 -16.27 -15.74 9.79
C LYS A 209 -16.67 -14.48 9.04
N GLY A 210 -16.25 -13.32 9.55
CA GLY A 210 -16.37 -12.06 8.83
C GLY A 210 -15.38 -11.02 9.35
N TRP A 211 -15.18 -9.97 8.58
CA TRP A 211 -14.19 -8.94 8.85
C TRP A 211 -14.67 -7.58 8.35
N GLY A 212 -13.99 -6.51 8.75
CA GLY A 212 -14.31 -5.15 8.30
C GLY A 212 -15.57 -4.54 8.94
N LEU A 213 -16.13 -5.15 9.99
CA LEU A 213 -17.38 -4.66 10.57
C LEU A 213 -17.17 -3.29 11.24
N ASN A 214 -17.86 -2.27 10.74
CA ASN A 214 -17.85 -0.94 11.35
C ASN A 214 -18.80 -0.88 12.57
N PRO A 215 -18.31 -0.55 13.78
CA PRO A 215 -19.13 -0.57 14.99
C PRO A 215 -20.21 0.53 15.01
N VAL A 216 -20.17 1.49 14.07
CA VAL A 216 -21.21 2.51 13.90
C VAL A 216 -22.59 1.88 13.68
N VAL A 217 -22.68 0.67 13.09
CA VAL A 217 -23.96 -0.03 12.89
C VAL A 217 -24.70 -0.33 14.20
N PHE A 218 -23.99 -0.33 15.34
CA PHE A 218 -24.57 -0.56 16.66
C PHE A 218 -25.09 0.74 17.32
N GLY A 219 -24.86 1.91 16.72
CA GLY A 219 -25.35 3.18 17.26
C GLY A 219 -24.68 3.59 18.58
N GLY A 220 -23.41 3.22 18.76
CA GLY A 220 -22.58 3.62 19.92
C GLY A 220 -22.71 2.74 21.17
N ARG A 221 -23.56 1.70 21.15
CA ARG A 221 -23.60 0.68 22.21
C ARG A 221 -22.52 -0.39 21.99
N ALA A 222 -22.14 -1.09 23.05
CA ALA A 222 -21.32 -2.29 22.92
C ALA A 222 -22.09 -3.36 22.13
N PRO A 223 -21.45 -4.01 21.14
CA PRO A 223 -22.07 -5.11 20.41
C PRO A 223 -22.13 -6.38 21.24
N THR A 224 -22.98 -7.31 20.84
CA THR A 224 -23.11 -8.65 21.41
C THR A 224 -23.26 -9.66 20.28
N ALA A 225 -22.96 -10.94 20.55
CA ALA A 225 -23.16 -12.00 19.56
C ALA A 225 -24.63 -12.11 19.09
N GLU A 226 -25.59 -11.79 19.97
CA GLU A 226 -27.02 -11.81 19.64
C GLU A 226 -27.38 -10.74 18.59
N ASP A 227 -26.61 -9.66 18.50
CA ASP A 227 -26.84 -8.61 17.52
C ASP A 227 -26.61 -9.07 16.09
N LEU A 228 -25.68 -9.99 15.86
CA LEU A 228 -25.40 -10.56 14.54
C LEU A 228 -26.50 -11.53 14.07
N GLY A 229 -27.48 -11.78 14.94
CA GLY A 229 -28.73 -12.45 14.60
C GLY A 229 -28.60 -13.98 14.47
N PRO A 230 -29.63 -14.63 13.89
CA PRO A 230 -29.71 -16.08 13.82
C PRO A 230 -28.54 -16.75 13.09
N ALA A 231 -27.82 -16.02 12.23
CA ALA A 231 -26.66 -16.53 11.51
C ALA A 231 -25.56 -17.06 12.45
N PHE A 232 -25.44 -16.53 13.66
CA PHE A 232 -24.47 -17.00 14.67
C PHE A 232 -24.98 -18.16 15.53
N ALA A 233 -26.27 -18.52 15.45
CA ALA A 233 -26.86 -19.48 16.37
C ALA A 233 -26.49 -20.94 16.03
N GLY A 234 -25.93 -21.68 16.98
CA GLY A 234 -25.67 -23.12 16.86
C GLY A 234 -24.41 -23.49 16.08
N ILE A 235 -23.57 -22.50 15.73
CA ILE A 235 -22.29 -22.71 15.02
C ILE A 235 -21.20 -21.80 15.60
N PRO A 236 -19.92 -22.20 15.58
CA PRO A 236 -18.85 -21.30 15.97
C PRO A 236 -18.73 -20.16 14.94
N GLY A 237 -18.74 -18.93 15.42
CA GLY A 237 -18.64 -17.73 14.59
C GLY A 237 -17.71 -16.68 15.19
N TYR A 238 -17.02 -15.95 14.33
CA TYR A 238 -16.05 -14.92 14.70
C TYR A 238 -16.09 -13.78 13.67
N VAL A 239 -16.45 -12.58 14.10
CA VAL A 239 -16.46 -11.39 13.25
C VAL A 239 -15.50 -10.34 13.81
N GLN A 240 -14.52 -9.94 13.02
CA GLN A 240 -13.55 -8.93 13.38
C GLN A 240 -14.11 -7.52 13.09
N ILE A 241 -13.90 -6.61 14.03
CA ILE A 241 -14.19 -5.18 13.86
C ILE A 241 -13.13 -4.56 12.94
N TYR A 242 -13.52 -3.55 12.15
CA TYR A 242 -12.66 -2.96 11.11
C TYR A 242 -11.30 -2.43 11.60
N ASP A 243 -11.18 -2.10 12.89
CA ASP A 243 -9.95 -1.57 13.48
C ASP A 243 -8.95 -2.66 13.89
N GLY A 244 -9.35 -3.94 13.85
CA GLY A 244 -8.52 -5.08 14.26
C GLY A 244 -8.31 -5.20 15.77
N HIS A 245 -8.89 -4.31 16.59
CA HIS A 245 -8.72 -4.31 18.06
C HIS A 245 -9.87 -4.98 18.79
N ALA A 246 -10.92 -5.38 18.10
CA ALA A 246 -12.05 -6.07 18.71
C ALA A 246 -12.68 -7.10 17.78
N SER A 247 -13.43 -8.02 18.39
CA SER A 247 -14.20 -9.02 17.67
C SER A 247 -15.49 -9.41 18.39
N ILE A 248 -16.39 -10.03 17.66
CA ILE A 248 -17.65 -10.59 18.15
C ILE A 248 -17.61 -12.10 17.90
N ALA A 249 -17.55 -12.89 18.97
CA ALA A 249 -17.53 -14.34 18.94
C ALA A 249 -18.90 -14.92 19.32
N SER A 250 -19.35 -15.98 18.62
CA SER A 250 -20.57 -16.70 18.98
C SER A 250 -20.42 -17.44 20.31
N ARG A 251 -21.55 -17.84 20.92
CA ARG A 251 -21.54 -18.64 22.15
C ARG A 251 -20.79 -19.97 21.94
N GLU A 252 -20.96 -20.59 20.78
CA GLU A 252 -20.28 -21.82 20.42
C GLU A 252 -18.77 -21.62 20.27
N ALA A 253 -18.32 -20.49 19.69
CA ALA A 253 -16.91 -20.14 19.61
C ALA A 253 -16.28 -19.91 20.99
N LEU A 254 -16.96 -19.15 21.85
CA LEU A 254 -16.54 -18.94 23.25
C LEU A 254 -16.44 -20.27 24.02
N ALA A 255 -17.42 -21.16 23.84
CA ALA A 255 -17.41 -22.48 24.48
C ALA A 255 -16.23 -23.36 24.02
N LEU A 256 -15.90 -23.33 22.72
CA LEU A 256 -14.71 -24.02 22.17
C LEU A 256 -13.41 -23.44 22.76
N ALA A 257 -13.36 -22.12 22.96
CA ALA A 257 -12.23 -21.42 23.57
C ALA A 257 -12.15 -21.59 25.10
N GLY A 258 -13.13 -22.24 25.73
CA GLY A 258 -13.19 -22.41 27.17
C GLY A 258 -13.55 -21.13 27.93
N VAL A 259 -14.24 -20.19 27.29
CA VAL A 259 -14.67 -18.90 27.86
C VAL A 259 -16.12 -19.01 28.32
N ASP A 260 -16.34 -19.24 29.62
CA ASP A 260 -17.66 -19.37 30.24
C ASP A 260 -17.96 -18.28 31.29
N GLY A 261 -17.04 -17.33 31.47
CA GLY A 261 -17.13 -16.28 32.48
C GLY A 261 -16.02 -15.22 32.35
N PRO A 262 -15.79 -14.42 33.41
CA PRO A 262 -14.78 -13.36 33.41
C PRO A 262 -13.35 -13.91 33.26
N ILE A 263 -12.54 -13.25 32.43
CA ILE A 263 -11.10 -13.48 32.28
C ILE A 263 -10.36 -12.22 32.73
N THR A 264 -9.26 -12.39 33.46
CA THR A 264 -8.35 -11.30 33.80
C THR A 264 -7.12 -11.36 32.90
N PHE A 265 -6.84 -10.26 32.20
CA PHE A 265 -5.66 -10.11 31.36
C PHE A 265 -4.62 -9.22 32.05
N ALA A 266 -3.36 -9.33 31.61
CA ALA A 266 -2.28 -8.46 32.09
C ALA A 266 -2.29 -7.09 31.38
N SER A 267 -2.92 -7.02 30.20
CA SER A 267 -3.11 -5.84 29.37
C SER A 267 -4.45 -5.16 29.64
N SER A 268 -4.81 -4.18 28.80
CA SER A 268 -6.14 -3.56 28.75
C SER A 268 -7.23 -4.47 28.16
N SER A 269 -6.89 -5.70 27.73
CA SER A 269 -7.84 -6.63 27.16
C SER A 269 -8.98 -7.01 28.10
N ARG A 270 -10.16 -7.24 27.51
CA ARG A 270 -11.35 -7.65 28.27
C ARG A 270 -12.33 -8.46 27.41
N VAL A 271 -13.02 -9.36 28.10
CA VAL A 271 -14.26 -9.99 27.60
C VAL A 271 -15.43 -9.20 28.18
N ASP A 272 -16.31 -8.69 27.33
CA ASP A 272 -17.52 -7.99 27.77
C ASP A 272 -18.53 -8.99 28.35
N LEU A 273 -19.18 -8.61 29.46
CA LEU A 273 -20.07 -9.47 30.23
C LEU A 273 -21.45 -8.84 30.38
N ASP A 274 -22.50 -9.68 30.37
CA ASP A 274 -23.87 -9.26 30.66
C ASP A 274 -24.09 -9.04 32.18
N ALA A 275 -25.33 -8.67 32.55
CA ALA A 275 -25.70 -8.41 33.94
C ALA A 275 -25.62 -9.65 34.85
N ASP A 276 -25.62 -10.86 34.28
CA ASP A 276 -25.48 -12.13 34.99
C ASP A 276 -24.03 -12.62 35.03
N GLY A 277 -23.08 -11.85 34.47
CA GLY A 277 -21.66 -12.18 34.40
C GLY A 277 -21.30 -13.17 33.29
N ARG A 278 -22.18 -13.37 32.30
CA ARG A 278 -21.90 -14.24 31.14
C ARG A 278 -21.25 -13.45 30.01
N PRO A 279 -20.28 -14.03 29.28
CA PRO A 279 -19.69 -13.40 28.10
C PRO A 279 -20.74 -13.03 27.04
N THR A 280 -20.75 -11.78 26.58
CA THR A 280 -21.67 -11.29 25.53
C THR A 280 -21.23 -11.69 24.13
N GLY A 281 -19.98 -12.12 23.98
CA GLY A 281 -19.32 -12.36 22.70
C GLY A 281 -18.40 -11.23 22.26
N TYR A 282 -18.48 -10.04 22.87
CA TYR A 282 -17.61 -8.92 22.50
C TYR A 282 -16.26 -9.01 23.21
N LEU A 283 -15.20 -9.13 22.41
CA LEU A 283 -13.81 -9.27 22.83
C LEU A 283 -13.06 -8.00 22.44
N VAL A 284 -12.33 -7.40 23.38
CA VAL A 284 -11.66 -6.12 23.18
C VAL A 284 -10.19 -6.24 23.54
N GLU A 285 -9.35 -5.72 22.64
CA GLU A 285 -7.89 -5.80 22.56
C GLU A 285 -7.34 -7.22 22.29
N ALA A 286 -6.08 -7.25 21.84
CA ALA A 286 -5.40 -8.44 21.32
C ALA A 286 -5.52 -9.68 22.21
N ASP A 287 -5.18 -9.61 23.51
CA ASP A 287 -5.17 -10.81 24.35
C ASP A 287 -6.56 -11.44 24.48
N ALA A 288 -7.65 -10.66 24.41
CA ALA A 288 -9.02 -11.19 24.49
C ALA A 288 -9.46 -11.82 23.16
N CYS A 289 -9.17 -11.17 22.03
CA CYS A 289 -9.41 -11.73 20.70
C CYS A 289 -8.65 -13.05 20.50
N GLU A 290 -7.38 -13.08 20.91
CA GLU A 290 -6.48 -14.22 20.75
C GLU A 290 -7.00 -15.50 21.45
N VAL A 291 -7.78 -15.36 22.53
CA VAL A 291 -8.39 -16.50 23.23
C VAL A 291 -9.27 -17.33 22.29
N VAL A 292 -10.05 -16.66 21.42
CA VAL A 292 -10.90 -17.34 20.44
C VAL A 292 -10.13 -17.67 19.17
N GLU A 293 -9.25 -16.79 18.70
CA GLU A 293 -8.47 -17.04 17.47
C GLU A 293 -7.65 -18.34 17.56
N LYS A 294 -7.10 -18.67 18.73
CA LYS A 294 -6.35 -19.91 18.98
C LYS A 294 -7.13 -21.21 18.70
N VAL A 295 -8.47 -21.16 18.74
CA VAL A 295 -9.33 -22.33 18.46
C VAL A 295 -9.97 -22.28 17.07
N ILE A 296 -9.75 -21.20 16.31
CA ILE A 296 -10.16 -21.13 14.90
C ILE A 296 -9.23 -22.04 14.10
N PRO A 297 -9.77 -22.98 13.30
CA PRO A 297 -8.95 -23.78 12.39
C PRO A 297 -8.22 -22.86 11.40
N PRO A 298 -6.88 -22.92 11.31
CA PRO A 298 -6.14 -22.13 10.34
C PRO A 298 -6.45 -22.60 8.91
N LEU A 299 -6.34 -21.69 7.95
CA LEU A 299 -6.45 -22.04 6.53
C LEU A 299 -5.37 -23.05 6.16
N THR A 300 -5.77 -24.16 5.55
CA THR A 300 -4.82 -25.10 4.95
C THR A 300 -4.09 -24.47 3.77
N ILE A 301 -2.90 -24.97 3.42
CA ILE A 301 -2.16 -24.50 2.24
C ILE A 301 -3.00 -24.59 0.96
N ALA A 302 -3.82 -25.63 0.80
CA ALA A 302 -4.71 -25.77 -0.35
C ALA A 302 -5.77 -24.66 -0.41
N GLU A 303 -6.41 -24.34 0.72
CA GLU A 303 -7.37 -23.23 0.80
C GLU A 303 -6.68 -21.88 0.55
N GLN A 304 -5.47 -21.67 1.06
CA GLN A 304 -4.69 -20.46 0.79
C GLN A 304 -4.34 -20.33 -0.70
N VAL A 305 -3.93 -21.42 -1.37
CA VAL A 305 -3.68 -21.45 -2.82
C VAL A 305 -4.93 -21.08 -3.60
N ASP A 306 -6.08 -21.68 -3.29
CA ASP A 306 -7.34 -21.41 -4.00
C ASP A 306 -7.80 -19.96 -3.81
N ARG A 307 -7.68 -19.43 -2.58
CA ARG A 307 -8.00 -18.02 -2.28
C ARG A 307 -7.05 -17.06 -2.97
N LEU A 308 -5.75 -17.33 -2.95
CA LEU A 308 -4.77 -16.51 -3.65
C LEU A 308 -5.02 -16.52 -5.16
N ARG A 309 -5.36 -17.69 -5.74
CA ARG A 309 -5.76 -17.79 -7.16
C ARG A 309 -6.97 -16.90 -7.46
N ALA A 310 -8.01 -16.96 -6.62
CA ALA A 310 -9.22 -16.17 -6.79
C ALA A 310 -8.94 -14.66 -6.65
N LEU A 311 -8.15 -14.25 -5.66
CA LEU A 311 -7.74 -12.86 -5.46
C LEU A 311 -6.98 -12.31 -6.67
N LEU A 312 -5.94 -13.01 -7.11
CA LEU A 312 -5.12 -12.59 -8.26
C LEU A 312 -5.94 -12.58 -9.55
N GLY A 313 -6.89 -13.52 -9.70
CA GLY A 313 -7.84 -13.55 -10.80
C GLY A 313 -8.77 -12.32 -10.78
N GLY A 314 -9.28 -11.95 -9.61
CA GLY A 314 -10.10 -10.74 -9.44
C GLY A 314 -9.32 -9.45 -9.73
N MET A 315 -8.09 -9.35 -9.26
CA MET A 315 -7.18 -8.24 -9.57
C MET A 315 -6.88 -8.16 -11.09
N ALA A 316 -6.63 -9.28 -11.75
CA ALA A 316 -6.44 -9.31 -13.19
C ALA A 316 -7.72 -8.91 -13.95
N ALA A 317 -8.90 -9.33 -13.48
CA ALA A 317 -10.20 -9.00 -14.07
C ALA A 317 -10.50 -7.49 -14.07
N VAL A 318 -9.94 -6.74 -13.11
CA VAL A 318 -10.07 -5.27 -13.07
C VAL A 318 -8.89 -4.54 -13.73
N GLY A 319 -8.05 -5.26 -14.47
CA GLY A 319 -7.04 -4.66 -15.35
C GLY A 319 -5.60 -4.73 -14.84
N TYR A 320 -5.32 -5.33 -13.68
CA TYR A 320 -3.94 -5.46 -13.21
C TYR A 320 -3.16 -6.53 -13.97
N THR A 321 -1.97 -6.16 -14.42
CA THR A 321 -0.98 -7.07 -15.01
C THR A 321 0.16 -7.42 -14.05
N GLY A 322 0.29 -6.65 -12.96
CA GLY A 322 1.22 -6.95 -11.89
C GLY A 322 0.87 -6.26 -10.57
N LEU A 323 1.60 -6.62 -9.52
CA LEU A 323 1.56 -5.97 -8.22
C LEU A 323 2.93 -6.01 -7.54
N HIS A 324 3.17 -5.08 -6.61
CA HIS A 324 4.24 -5.17 -5.64
C HIS A 324 3.68 -5.64 -4.30
N ALA A 325 4.05 -6.86 -3.91
CA ALA A 325 3.65 -7.46 -2.65
C ALA A 325 4.63 -7.02 -1.55
N MET A 326 4.11 -6.43 -0.47
CA MET A 326 4.84 -6.13 0.76
C MET A 326 4.85 -7.34 1.71
N ASP A 327 5.00 -8.52 1.11
CA ASP A 327 5.02 -9.83 1.74
C ASP A 327 6.30 -10.56 1.32
N PHE A 328 6.52 -11.74 1.92
CA PHE A 328 7.27 -12.94 1.44
C PHE A 328 7.76 -13.76 2.65
N ARG A 329 6.97 -13.79 3.73
CA ARG A 329 7.17 -14.71 4.85
C ARG A 329 6.50 -16.04 4.53
N ASP A 330 6.92 -17.12 5.18
CA ASP A 330 6.27 -18.42 5.03
C ASP A 330 4.76 -18.29 5.32
N PRO A 331 3.88 -18.91 4.52
CA PRO A 331 4.17 -19.85 3.43
C PRO A 331 4.23 -19.22 2.01
N ALA A 332 4.48 -17.91 1.85
CA ALA A 332 4.38 -17.21 0.56
C ALA A 332 5.09 -17.91 -0.62
N HIS A 333 6.32 -18.37 -0.42
CA HIS A 333 7.08 -19.09 -1.45
C HIS A 333 6.36 -20.38 -1.88
N GLU A 334 5.86 -21.17 -0.92
CA GLU A 334 5.13 -22.41 -1.19
C GLU A 334 3.85 -22.12 -1.98
N LEU A 335 3.08 -21.10 -1.57
CA LEU A 335 1.84 -20.73 -2.24
C LEU A 335 2.05 -20.36 -3.72
N VAL A 336 3.00 -19.46 -4.01
CA VAL A 336 3.25 -19.03 -5.39
C VAL A 336 3.89 -20.12 -6.24
N THR A 337 4.67 -21.02 -5.62
CA THR A 337 5.22 -22.19 -6.31
C THR A 337 4.12 -23.15 -6.72
N LEU A 338 3.20 -23.50 -5.80
CA LEU A 338 2.08 -24.39 -6.08
C LEU A 338 1.14 -23.83 -7.14
N LEU A 339 0.86 -22.52 -7.11
CA LEU A 339 0.07 -21.85 -8.15
C LEU A 339 0.73 -21.96 -9.53
N GLU A 340 2.05 -21.80 -9.60
CA GLU A 340 2.79 -21.96 -10.85
C GLU A 340 2.95 -23.43 -11.30
N GLU A 341 2.83 -24.41 -10.41
CA GLU A 341 2.83 -25.82 -10.80
C GLU A 341 1.50 -26.24 -11.46
N ASP A 342 0.38 -25.64 -11.03
CA ASP A 342 -0.98 -25.92 -11.51
C ASP A 342 -1.41 -25.05 -12.71
N GLY A 343 -0.74 -23.91 -12.94
CA GLY A 343 -1.04 -23.00 -14.03
C GLY A 343 -0.08 -21.82 -14.10
N GLU A 344 -0.45 -20.75 -14.81
CA GLU A 344 0.26 -19.47 -14.73
C GLU A 344 -0.42 -18.57 -13.69
N LEU A 345 0.38 -17.78 -12.95
CA LEU A 345 -0.19 -16.71 -12.13
C LEU A 345 -0.97 -15.73 -13.03
N PRO A 346 -2.17 -15.25 -12.64
CA PRO A 346 -2.96 -14.32 -13.46
C PRO A 346 -2.23 -13.00 -13.75
N LEU A 347 -1.32 -12.59 -12.87
CA LEU A 347 -0.54 -11.36 -12.97
C LEU A 347 0.88 -11.57 -12.44
N ARG A 348 1.76 -10.57 -12.61
CA ARG A 348 3.14 -10.60 -12.12
C ARG A 348 3.28 -10.12 -10.68
N MET A 349 4.08 -10.79 -9.87
CA MET A 349 4.27 -10.41 -8.45
C MET A 349 5.72 -10.03 -8.15
N GLY A 350 5.94 -8.81 -7.67
CA GLY A 350 7.22 -8.36 -7.11
C GLY A 350 7.18 -8.35 -5.59
N PHE A 351 7.85 -9.30 -4.94
CA PHE A 351 7.86 -9.46 -3.49
C PHE A 351 8.93 -8.62 -2.80
N ASN A 352 8.57 -8.10 -1.63
CA ASN A 352 9.42 -7.31 -0.74
C ASN A 352 9.35 -7.92 0.67
N PRO A 353 10.14 -8.97 0.99
CA PRO A 353 10.20 -9.56 2.33
C PRO A 353 10.43 -8.50 3.41
N MET A 354 9.78 -8.69 4.54
CA MET A 354 9.78 -7.72 5.63
C MET A 354 11.02 -7.85 6.52
N LEU A 355 11.64 -6.72 6.85
CA LEU A 355 12.69 -6.60 7.87
C LEU A 355 12.19 -5.67 8.99
N MET A 356 12.16 -6.20 10.21
CA MET A 356 11.62 -5.55 11.41
C MET A 356 12.71 -5.32 12.47
N PRO A 357 12.47 -4.45 13.47
CA PRO A 357 13.45 -4.17 14.54
C PRO A 357 13.88 -5.41 15.34
N GLU A 358 13.04 -6.44 15.40
CA GLU A 358 13.31 -7.67 16.14
C GLU A 358 14.29 -8.59 15.40
N ASP A 359 14.46 -8.43 14.08
CA ASP A 359 15.31 -9.27 13.25
C ASP A 359 16.79 -8.92 13.39
N ASP A 360 17.68 -9.89 13.61
CA ASP A 360 19.12 -9.69 13.89
C ASP A 360 19.91 -8.85 12.85
N GLY A 361 19.36 -8.67 11.64
CA GLY A 361 19.94 -7.84 10.58
C GLY A 361 19.37 -8.20 9.20
N PRO A 362 19.87 -7.57 8.12
CA PRO A 362 19.32 -7.78 6.78
C PRO A 362 19.74 -9.10 6.11
N ASP A 363 20.58 -9.93 6.74
CA ASP A 363 21.13 -11.15 6.12
C ASP A 363 20.05 -12.13 5.66
N GLY A 364 18.97 -12.28 6.44
CA GLY A 364 17.84 -13.14 6.10
C GLY A 364 17.13 -12.68 4.83
N VAL A 365 16.75 -11.41 4.77
CA VAL A 365 16.08 -10.83 3.59
C VAL A 365 17.01 -10.71 2.37
N LEU A 366 18.32 -10.53 2.58
CA LEU A 366 19.34 -10.56 1.53
C LEU A 366 19.47 -11.95 0.89
N ALA A 367 19.35 -13.03 1.67
CA ALA A 367 19.42 -14.39 1.16
C ALA A 367 18.21 -14.77 0.29
N LEU A 368 17.09 -14.03 0.40
CA LEU A 368 15.90 -14.22 -0.41
C LEU A 368 15.98 -13.52 -1.78
N GLN A 369 16.86 -12.52 -1.93
CA GLN A 369 16.94 -11.73 -3.14
C GLN A 369 17.33 -12.57 -4.36
N GLY A 370 16.68 -12.30 -5.50
CA GLY A 370 16.91 -13.03 -6.74
C GLY A 370 16.20 -14.38 -6.84
N GLN A 371 15.43 -14.79 -5.82
CA GLN A 371 14.46 -15.86 -5.99
C GLN A 371 13.37 -15.43 -6.97
N HIS A 372 12.96 -16.34 -7.85
CA HIS A 372 11.95 -16.08 -8.85
C HIS A 372 11.25 -17.36 -9.34
N GLY A 373 10.03 -17.20 -9.80
CA GLY A 373 9.28 -18.15 -10.61
C GLY A 373 9.17 -17.68 -12.06
N ARG A 374 8.06 -18.00 -12.72
CA ARG A 374 7.74 -17.55 -14.08
C ARG A 374 7.14 -16.15 -14.10
N ARG A 375 6.30 -15.82 -13.13
CA ARG A 375 5.61 -14.52 -12.99
C ARG A 375 5.82 -13.87 -11.61
N TRP A 376 6.50 -14.51 -10.67
CA TRP A 376 6.89 -13.88 -9.40
C TRP A 376 8.40 -13.75 -9.22
N ARG A 377 8.83 -12.80 -8.39
CA ARG A 377 10.25 -12.57 -8.04
C ARG A 377 10.39 -11.80 -6.73
N VAL A 378 11.53 -11.94 -6.06
CA VAL A 378 11.90 -11.16 -4.87
C VAL A 378 12.86 -10.04 -5.26
N GLU A 379 12.40 -8.79 -5.13
CA GLU A 379 13.06 -7.59 -5.68
C GLU A 379 13.03 -6.38 -4.75
N GLY A 380 13.29 -6.63 -3.49
CA GLY A 380 13.37 -5.57 -2.50
C GLY A 380 13.15 -6.09 -1.10
N VAL A 381 13.04 -5.14 -0.19
CA VAL A 381 12.76 -5.37 1.23
C VAL A 381 11.73 -4.35 1.69
N LYS A 382 10.70 -4.81 2.41
CA LYS A 382 9.75 -3.96 3.13
C LYS A 382 10.31 -3.66 4.52
N LEU A 383 10.33 -2.39 4.90
CA LEU A 383 10.65 -1.95 6.26
C LEU A 383 9.55 -0.98 6.73
N MET A 384 9.53 -0.70 8.03
CA MET A 384 8.64 0.28 8.63
C MET A 384 9.42 1.13 9.62
N VAL A 385 9.20 2.45 9.65
CA VAL A 385 9.82 3.35 10.64
C VAL A 385 8.84 3.89 11.67
N ASP A 386 7.54 3.76 11.42
CA ASP A 386 6.45 4.18 12.29
C ASP A 386 5.17 3.35 12.05
N GLY A 387 4.08 3.73 12.72
CA GLY A 387 2.72 3.21 12.49
C GLY A 387 1.80 4.28 11.90
N THR A 388 0.51 4.25 12.23
CA THR A 388 -0.49 5.15 11.64
C THR A 388 -0.83 6.35 12.53
N ILE A 389 -1.39 7.40 11.91
CA ILE A 389 -1.89 8.56 12.66
C ILE A 389 -3.05 8.16 13.56
N ASP A 390 -4.03 7.41 13.06
CA ASP A 390 -5.26 7.04 13.79
C ASP A 390 -4.99 6.30 15.11
N HIS A 391 -3.88 5.56 15.18
CA HIS A 391 -3.43 4.83 16.38
C HIS A 391 -2.42 5.61 17.24
N GLY A 392 -2.07 6.85 16.89
CA GLY A 392 -1.08 7.65 17.63
C GLY A 392 0.36 7.12 17.53
N THR A 393 0.65 6.26 16.54
CA THR A 393 1.94 5.57 16.37
C THR A 393 2.74 6.04 15.15
N GLY A 394 2.16 6.90 14.30
CA GLY A 394 2.90 7.63 13.27
C GLY A 394 3.96 8.53 13.89
N TRP A 395 5.15 8.58 13.31
CA TRP A 395 6.28 9.30 13.90
C TRP A 395 6.29 10.75 13.42
N LEU A 396 5.95 11.64 14.34
CA LEU A 396 5.69 13.06 14.11
C LEU A 396 6.79 13.96 14.65
N GLU A 397 6.96 15.15 14.05
CA GLU A 397 7.89 16.18 14.55
C GLU A 397 7.43 16.77 15.89
N TYR A 398 6.13 16.75 16.12
CA TYR A 398 5.46 17.22 17.32
C TYR A 398 4.37 16.23 17.71
N ALA A 399 4.04 16.15 18.99
CA ALA A 399 3.00 15.22 19.44
C ALA A 399 1.65 15.51 18.75
N ASP A 400 0.83 14.48 18.59
CA ASP A 400 -0.55 14.62 18.16
C ASP A 400 -1.43 15.32 19.24
N THR A 401 -2.72 15.51 18.99
CA THR A 401 -3.62 16.16 19.96
C THR A 401 -3.84 15.38 21.25
N HIS A 402 -3.44 14.11 21.31
CA HIS A 402 -3.44 13.26 22.51
C HIS A 402 -2.08 13.21 23.21
N GLY A 403 -1.03 13.81 22.65
CA GLY A 403 0.32 13.79 23.21
C GLY A 403 1.17 12.60 22.74
N GLU A 404 0.75 11.89 21.69
CA GLU A 404 1.37 10.67 21.15
C GLU A 404 2.17 10.95 19.85
N GLY A 405 2.72 9.90 19.23
CA GLY A 405 3.38 9.99 17.91
C GLY A 405 4.82 10.53 17.91
N LEU A 406 5.56 10.47 19.02
CA LEU A 406 6.93 11.03 19.09
C LEU A 406 8.06 10.01 18.85
N ASP A 407 7.71 8.75 18.69
CA ASP A 407 8.66 7.65 18.68
C ASP A 407 8.72 6.94 17.33
N ALA A 408 9.93 6.59 16.90
CA ALA A 408 10.14 5.67 15.80
C ALA A 408 9.86 4.22 16.26
N LEU A 409 9.41 3.39 15.32
CA LEU A 409 9.31 1.94 15.51
C LEU A 409 10.69 1.33 15.82
N TRP A 410 11.71 1.72 15.05
CA TRP A 410 13.11 1.37 15.33
C TRP A 410 13.65 2.28 16.44
N ARG A 411 13.54 1.82 17.69
CA ARG A 411 14.02 2.55 18.87
C ARG A 411 15.51 2.91 18.79
N ASP A 412 16.30 2.02 18.21
CA ASP A 412 17.65 2.32 17.73
C ASP A 412 17.59 2.62 16.23
N PHE A 413 17.46 3.91 15.90
CA PHE A 413 17.34 4.33 14.51
C PHE A 413 18.67 4.25 13.74
N ASP A 414 19.81 4.15 14.42
CA ASP A 414 21.10 3.93 13.74
C ASP A 414 21.18 2.49 13.19
N ARG A 415 20.60 1.51 13.91
CA ARG A 415 20.44 0.14 13.38
C ARG A 415 19.60 0.10 12.10
N PHE A 416 18.53 0.89 12.03
CA PHE A 416 17.75 1.04 10.79
C PHE A 416 18.60 1.61 9.65
N ARG A 417 19.34 2.69 9.91
CA ARG A 417 20.25 3.31 8.91
C ARG A 417 21.30 2.33 8.42
N ASP A 418 21.90 1.56 9.31
CA ASP A 418 22.90 0.54 8.98
C ASP A 418 22.31 -0.57 8.10
N ALA A 419 21.10 -1.05 8.42
CA ALA A 419 20.39 -2.04 7.60
C ALA A 419 20.11 -1.52 6.19
N VAL A 420 19.54 -0.32 6.07
CA VAL A 420 19.24 0.31 4.77
C VAL A 420 20.52 0.58 3.97
N MET A 421 21.61 1.03 4.61
CA MET A 421 22.90 1.21 3.95
C MET A 421 23.45 -0.12 3.40
N MET A 422 23.34 -1.21 4.16
CA MET A 422 23.76 -2.55 3.69
C MET A 422 22.94 -3.00 2.48
N LEU A 423 21.61 -2.83 2.52
CA LEU A 423 20.71 -3.15 1.42
C LEU A 423 21.00 -2.30 0.17
N HIS A 424 21.13 -0.98 0.33
CA HIS A 424 21.45 -0.07 -0.77
C HIS A 424 22.77 -0.43 -1.46
N ARG A 425 23.81 -0.74 -0.68
CA ARG A 425 25.13 -1.13 -1.22
C ARG A 425 25.11 -2.50 -1.91
N ALA A 426 24.13 -3.35 -1.58
CA ALA A 426 23.86 -4.59 -2.29
C ALA A 426 23.01 -4.39 -3.55
N GLY A 427 22.55 -3.16 -3.83
CA GLY A 427 21.66 -2.85 -4.96
C GLY A 427 20.22 -3.29 -4.72
N VAL A 428 19.83 -3.50 -3.46
CA VAL A 428 18.48 -3.97 -3.10
C VAL A 428 17.58 -2.79 -2.82
N ASN A 429 16.40 -2.80 -3.47
CA ASN A 429 15.37 -1.79 -3.28
C ASN A 429 14.83 -1.83 -1.84
N CYS A 430 14.46 -0.67 -1.31
CA CYS A 430 13.84 -0.57 0.02
C CYS A 430 12.50 0.14 -0.13
N ALA A 431 11.48 -0.51 0.40
CA ALA A 431 10.11 -0.03 0.48
C ALA A 431 9.82 0.28 1.94
N VAL A 432 9.83 1.56 2.31
CA VAL A 432 9.78 1.95 3.72
C VAL A 432 8.44 2.59 4.04
N HIS A 433 7.64 1.93 4.87
CA HIS A 433 6.46 2.53 5.48
C HIS A 433 6.90 3.70 6.36
N ALA A 434 6.43 4.90 5.99
CA ALA A 434 6.59 6.12 6.77
C ALA A 434 5.34 7.00 6.59
N ILE A 435 4.55 7.16 7.64
CA ILE A 435 3.29 7.93 7.60
C ILE A 435 3.49 9.34 8.15
N GLY A 436 4.12 9.46 9.32
CA GLY A 436 4.33 10.73 10.02
C GLY A 436 5.44 11.57 9.39
N ASP A 437 5.31 12.89 9.54
CA ASP A 437 6.23 13.87 8.92
C ASP A 437 7.70 13.67 9.33
N ARG A 438 7.97 13.32 10.59
CA ARG A 438 9.32 13.02 11.09
C ARG A 438 9.86 11.72 10.49
N GLY A 439 9.04 10.68 10.42
CA GLY A 439 9.38 9.40 9.80
C GLY A 439 9.78 9.57 8.33
N VAL A 440 8.90 10.21 7.55
CA VAL A 440 9.16 10.46 6.12
C VAL A 440 10.44 11.28 5.93
N ARG A 441 10.61 12.36 6.71
CA ARG A 441 11.83 13.19 6.67
C ARG A 441 13.09 12.37 6.89
N GLN A 442 13.14 11.54 7.92
CA GLN A 442 14.33 10.75 8.23
C GLN A 442 14.68 9.75 7.13
N VAL A 443 13.68 9.15 6.51
CA VAL A 443 13.87 8.17 5.44
C VAL A 443 14.34 8.86 4.15
N ILE A 444 13.71 9.96 3.73
CA ILE A 444 14.14 10.65 2.50
C ILE A 444 15.52 11.30 2.65
N GLU A 445 15.86 11.86 3.81
CA GLU A 445 17.21 12.35 4.12
C GLU A 445 18.26 11.25 3.99
N LEU A 446 17.96 10.05 4.51
CA LEU A 446 18.84 8.89 4.38
C LEU A 446 19.02 8.47 2.91
N PHE A 447 17.93 8.38 2.15
CA PHE A 447 18.01 8.00 0.73
C PHE A 447 18.75 9.03 -0.12
N VAL A 448 18.56 10.33 0.13
CA VAL A 448 19.33 11.39 -0.52
C VAL A 448 20.82 11.22 -0.22
N ALA A 449 21.19 11.05 1.05
CA ALA A 449 22.59 10.87 1.44
C ALA A 449 23.22 9.61 0.82
N LEU A 450 22.50 8.48 0.82
CA LEU A 450 22.97 7.24 0.20
C LEU A 450 23.19 7.41 -1.31
N ARG A 451 22.24 8.04 -2.01
CA ARG A 451 22.36 8.30 -3.45
C ARG A 451 23.53 9.23 -3.76
N GLU A 452 23.75 10.28 -2.97
CA GLU A 452 24.88 11.19 -3.14
C GLU A 452 26.23 10.51 -2.88
N GLN A 453 26.29 9.63 -1.88
CA GLN A 453 27.53 8.96 -1.47
C GLN A 453 27.88 7.75 -2.35
N HIS A 454 26.88 6.99 -2.81
CA HIS A 454 27.06 5.69 -3.46
C HIS A 454 26.49 5.61 -4.88
N GLY A 455 25.70 6.59 -5.30
CA GLY A 455 25.00 6.60 -6.58
C GLY A 455 23.63 5.89 -6.53
N PRO A 456 22.93 5.81 -7.67
CA PRO A 456 21.58 5.24 -7.75
C PRO A 456 21.60 3.70 -7.85
N LEU A 457 22.27 3.04 -6.90
CA LEU A 457 22.45 1.58 -6.90
C LEU A 457 21.15 0.79 -6.73
N ALA A 458 20.12 1.42 -6.15
CA ALA A 458 18.79 0.86 -5.92
C ALA A 458 17.71 1.92 -6.24
N ARG A 459 16.48 1.47 -6.44
CA ARG A 459 15.27 2.31 -6.50
C ARG A 459 14.53 2.20 -5.17
N HIS A 460 14.80 3.14 -4.28
CA HIS A 460 14.09 3.21 -3.01
C HIS A 460 12.74 3.90 -3.18
N ARG A 461 11.81 3.59 -2.28
CA ARG A 461 10.52 4.23 -2.19
C ARG A 461 10.07 4.35 -0.74
N ILE A 462 9.23 5.34 -0.50
CA ILE A 462 8.57 5.58 0.78
C ILE A 462 7.07 5.35 0.56
N GLU A 463 6.49 4.53 1.41
CA GLU A 463 5.08 4.14 1.34
C GLU A 463 4.22 5.09 2.19
N HIS A 464 3.00 5.34 1.73
CA HIS A 464 1.91 6.09 2.37
C HIS A 464 2.10 7.61 2.40
N ILE A 465 3.14 8.12 3.07
CA ILE A 465 3.49 9.55 3.15
C ILE A 465 2.25 10.43 3.44
N GLU A 466 1.54 10.13 4.51
CA GLU A 466 0.22 10.73 4.73
C GLU A 466 0.30 12.21 5.08
N THR A 467 1.34 12.67 5.79
CA THR A 467 1.53 14.10 6.09
C THR A 467 2.99 14.52 6.00
N ILE A 468 3.28 15.59 5.24
CA ILE A 468 4.63 16.14 5.11
C ILE A 468 4.68 17.65 4.87
N PRO A 469 5.65 18.37 5.46
CA PRO A 469 5.85 19.79 5.21
C PRO A 469 6.47 20.06 3.83
N ASP A 470 6.39 21.32 3.38
CA ASP A 470 6.86 21.79 2.06
C ASP A 470 8.32 21.46 1.74
N ASP A 471 9.19 21.49 2.74
CA ASP A 471 10.62 21.23 2.55
C ASP A 471 10.88 19.74 2.29
N VAL A 472 10.11 18.84 2.93
CA VAL A 472 10.16 17.39 2.67
C VAL A 472 9.59 17.06 1.29
N VAL A 473 8.49 17.72 0.87
CA VAL A 473 7.96 17.58 -0.51
C VAL A 473 9.06 17.83 -1.55
N LYS A 474 9.83 18.93 -1.40
CA LYS A 474 10.91 19.29 -2.34
C LYS A 474 12.00 18.23 -2.46
N MET A 475 12.21 17.41 -1.43
CA MET A 475 13.25 16.38 -1.45
C MET A 475 12.94 15.26 -2.45
N PHE A 476 11.66 14.99 -2.74
CA PHE A 476 11.28 14.01 -3.76
C PHE A 476 11.74 14.41 -5.17
N GLY A 477 11.94 15.71 -5.44
CA GLY A 477 12.51 16.20 -6.70
C GLY A 477 13.96 15.79 -6.96
N SER A 478 14.67 15.24 -5.95
CA SER A 478 16.02 14.68 -6.12
C SER A 478 16.04 13.33 -6.86
N GLY A 479 14.90 12.65 -6.95
CA GLY A 479 14.81 11.27 -7.45
C GLY A 479 15.51 10.24 -6.54
N ALA A 480 15.76 10.57 -5.26
CA ALA A 480 16.34 9.65 -4.29
C ALA A 480 15.37 8.54 -3.86
N ALA A 481 14.07 8.83 -3.85
CA ALA A 481 13.02 7.86 -3.63
C ALA A 481 11.75 8.20 -4.41
N ALA A 482 11.00 7.17 -4.79
CA ALA A 482 9.62 7.33 -5.23
C ALA A 482 8.68 7.50 -4.02
N ALA A 483 7.58 8.21 -4.22
CA ALA A 483 6.45 8.24 -3.31
C ALA A 483 5.43 7.18 -3.76
N SER A 484 5.18 6.18 -2.93
CA SER A 484 4.20 5.11 -3.19
C SER A 484 2.96 5.38 -2.34
N MET A 485 1.87 5.82 -2.99
CA MET A 485 0.72 6.45 -2.34
C MET A 485 -0.56 5.65 -2.57
N GLN A 486 -1.44 5.62 -1.57
CA GLN A 486 -2.75 4.96 -1.63
C GLN A 486 -3.88 5.99 -1.59
N PRO A 487 -4.43 6.42 -2.75
CA PRO A 487 -5.50 7.41 -2.78
C PRO A 487 -6.71 7.08 -1.93
N LEU A 488 -7.10 5.80 -1.85
CA LEU A 488 -8.26 5.39 -1.06
C LEU A 488 -8.06 5.49 0.44
N HIS A 489 -6.82 5.54 0.95
CA HIS A 489 -6.60 5.86 2.36
C HIS A 489 -7.14 7.26 2.68
N CYS A 490 -6.90 8.22 1.77
CA CYS A 490 -7.39 9.58 1.91
C CYS A 490 -8.92 9.65 1.81
N THR A 491 -9.54 8.95 0.85
CA THR A 491 -10.95 9.19 0.50
C THR A 491 -11.93 8.27 1.23
N CYS A 492 -11.50 7.08 1.67
CA CYS A 492 -12.37 6.14 2.37
C CYS A 492 -12.35 6.35 3.89
N PHE A 493 -11.24 6.81 4.47
CA PHE A 493 -11.09 6.89 5.93
C PHE A 493 -11.11 8.32 6.48
N ASN A 494 -10.89 9.34 5.63
CA ASN A 494 -10.86 10.73 6.06
C ASN A 494 -12.04 11.53 5.48
N ARG A 495 -12.31 12.70 6.06
CA ARG A 495 -13.43 13.57 5.69
C ARG A 495 -12.96 15.01 5.49
N ALA A 496 -13.56 15.70 4.54
CA ALA A 496 -13.23 17.11 4.26
C ALA A 496 -13.56 18.04 5.45
N ASP A 497 -14.57 17.68 6.24
CA ASP A 497 -14.96 18.41 7.45
C ASP A 497 -14.07 18.13 8.67
N ARG A 498 -13.05 17.28 8.52
CA ARG A 498 -12.05 16.92 9.54
C ARG A 498 -12.65 16.23 10.76
N SER A 499 -13.82 15.62 10.62
CA SER A 499 -14.49 14.88 11.70
C SER A 499 -13.94 13.48 11.93
N ASP A 500 -13.08 12.97 11.04
CA ASP A 500 -12.37 11.69 11.19
C ASP A 500 -11.23 11.74 12.21
N SER A 501 -10.77 10.55 12.65
CA SER A 501 -9.73 10.40 13.68
C SER A 501 -8.38 10.97 13.23
N TRP A 502 -7.94 10.61 12.02
CA TRP A 502 -6.72 11.12 11.39
C TRP A 502 -6.61 12.65 11.46
N SER A 503 -7.66 13.34 11.03
CA SER A 503 -7.72 14.81 11.02
C SER A 503 -7.71 15.41 12.43
N GLN A 504 -8.47 14.82 13.36
CA GLN A 504 -8.53 15.28 14.75
C GLN A 504 -7.20 15.10 15.48
N ARG A 505 -6.49 14.01 15.22
CA ARG A 505 -5.18 13.72 15.84
C ARG A 505 -4.09 14.66 15.33
N LEU A 506 -4.01 14.91 14.03
CA LEU A 506 -3.04 15.86 13.48
C LEU A 506 -3.30 17.29 13.93
N GLY A 507 -4.57 17.65 14.11
CA GLY A 507 -5.02 18.98 14.47
C GLY A 507 -4.80 20.00 13.34
N ASP A 508 -5.10 21.26 13.64
CA ASP A 508 -5.01 22.35 12.67
C ASP A 508 -3.56 22.53 12.17
N ILE A 509 -3.39 22.80 10.86
CA ILE A 509 -2.12 22.94 10.12
C ILE A 509 -1.51 21.62 9.60
N ARG A 510 -1.41 20.55 10.40
CA ARG A 510 -0.80 19.28 9.91
C ARG A 510 -1.75 18.44 9.07
N VAL A 511 -3.04 18.46 9.41
CA VAL A 511 -4.10 17.94 8.54
C VAL A 511 -4.02 18.59 7.15
N ASP A 512 -3.57 19.85 7.10
CA ASP A 512 -3.41 20.61 5.86
C ASP A 512 -2.14 20.27 5.06
N ASN A 513 -1.31 19.38 5.58
CA ASN A 513 -0.16 18.83 4.87
C ASN A 513 -0.41 17.39 4.39
N GLY A 514 -1.68 16.98 4.38
CA GLY A 514 -2.13 15.64 4.05
C GLY A 514 -2.03 15.26 2.58
N PHE A 515 -1.58 14.04 2.29
CA PHE A 515 -1.74 13.36 0.99
C PHE A 515 -1.35 14.22 -0.22
N ARG A 516 -0.13 14.78 -0.21
CA ARG A 516 0.31 15.83 -1.14
C ARG A 516 0.82 15.32 -2.50
N TRP A 517 0.01 14.50 -3.17
CA TRP A 517 0.41 13.81 -4.41
C TRP A 517 0.79 14.78 -5.53
N SER A 518 -0.05 15.80 -5.78
CA SER A 518 0.17 16.78 -6.84
C SER A 518 1.38 17.65 -6.55
N ASP A 519 1.63 18.02 -5.29
CA ASP A 519 2.82 18.79 -4.94
C ASP A 519 4.11 17.98 -5.16
N ILE A 520 4.13 16.69 -4.78
CA ILE A 520 5.27 15.79 -5.06
C ILE A 520 5.50 15.68 -6.58
N ARG A 521 4.43 15.53 -7.38
CA ARG A 521 4.53 15.56 -8.85
C ARG A 521 5.11 16.88 -9.36
N SER A 522 4.69 18.01 -8.81
CA SER A 522 5.09 19.35 -9.27
C SER A 522 6.59 19.63 -9.12
N VAL A 523 7.26 18.96 -8.17
CA VAL A 523 8.71 19.07 -7.97
C VAL A 523 9.50 18.02 -8.77
N GLY A 524 8.83 17.25 -9.64
CA GLY A 524 9.45 16.20 -10.45
C GLY A 524 9.54 14.84 -9.75
N GLY A 525 8.83 14.64 -8.64
CA GLY A 525 8.79 13.37 -7.93
C GLY A 525 8.09 12.26 -8.72
N VAL A 526 8.56 11.03 -8.51
CA VAL A 526 7.89 9.80 -8.95
C VAL A 526 6.79 9.50 -7.95
N VAL A 527 5.55 9.39 -8.41
CA VAL A 527 4.39 9.02 -7.59
C VAL A 527 3.80 7.73 -8.15
N ALA A 528 4.07 6.60 -7.49
CA ALA A 528 3.43 5.33 -7.76
C ALA A 528 2.12 5.24 -6.97
N LEU A 529 1.10 4.60 -7.54
CA LEU A 529 -0.20 4.42 -6.90
C LEU A 529 -0.42 2.94 -6.57
N GLY A 530 -1.09 2.67 -5.46
CA GLY A 530 -1.44 1.31 -5.03
C GLY A 530 -2.69 1.28 -4.16
N SER A 531 -3.16 0.07 -3.86
CA SER A 531 -4.37 -0.13 -3.06
C SER A 531 -4.09 -0.27 -1.56
N ASP A 532 -2.96 -0.87 -1.21
CA ASP A 532 -2.68 -1.44 0.12
C ASP A 532 -3.78 -2.42 0.57
N TRP A 533 -4.31 -3.19 -0.38
CA TRP A 533 -5.25 -4.27 -0.07
C TRP A 533 -4.62 -5.25 0.94
N PRO A 534 -5.34 -5.67 1.99
CA PRO A 534 -6.78 -5.55 2.19
C PRO A 534 -7.27 -4.30 2.95
N ILE A 535 -6.41 -3.32 3.23
CA ILE A 535 -6.82 -2.12 3.98
C ILE A 535 -7.86 -1.32 3.22
N ALA A 536 -7.63 -1.09 1.92
CA ALA A 536 -8.61 -0.48 1.02
C ALA A 536 -8.94 -1.38 -0.19
N PRO A 537 -10.08 -1.16 -0.86
CA PRO A 537 -10.44 -1.90 -2.07
C PRO A 537 -9.36 -1.79 -3.16
N TYR A 538 -9.13 -2.88 -3.90
CA TYR A 538 -8.05 -2.91 -4.89
C TYR A 538 -8.41 -2.36 -6.27
N ASP A 539 -9.68 -2.13 -6.60
CA ASP A 539 -10.10 -1.79 -7.96
C ASP A 539 -9.38 -0.51 -8.46
N PRO A 540 -8.52 -0.61 -9.49
CA PRO A 540 -7.72 0.53 -9.93
C PRO A 540 -8.62 1.65 -10.46
N ARG A 541 -9.79 1.34 -11.02
CA ARG A 541 -10.71 2.35 -11.55
C ARG A 541 -11.19 3.28 -10.45
N TRP A 542 -11.42 2.73 -9.24
CA TRP A 542 -11.82 3.49 -8.06
C TRP A 542 -10.68 4.38 -7.60
N ILE A 543 -9.48 3.81 -7.47
CA ILE A 543 -8.27 4.54 -7.06
C ILE A 543 -7.96 5.67 -8.06
N MET A 544 -8.09 5.40 -9.36
CA MET A 544 -7.85 6.39 -10.42
C MET A 544 -8.90 7.52 -10.39
N ALA A 545 -10.17 7.20 -10.14
CA ALA A 545 -11.23 8.18 -9.99
C ALA A 545 -11.00 9.06 -8.75
N ASP A 546 -10.75 8.44 -7.60
CA ASP A 546 -10.54 9.12 -6.32
C ASP A 546 -9.25 9.96 -6.30
N ALA A 547 -8.20 9.53 -6.99
CA ALA A 547 -6.97 10.31 -7.16
C ALA A 547 -7.22 11.66 -7.87
N ARG A 548 -8.25 11.72 -8.74
CA ARG A 548 -8.68 12.92 -9.48
C ARG A 548 -9.75 13.70 -8.73
N LEU A 549 -10.69 13.01 -8.08
CA LEU A 549 -11.82 13.63 -7.38
C LEU A 549 -11.47 14.12 -5.98
N ARG A 550 -10.48 13.50 -5.33
CA ARG A 550 -10.16 13.71 -3.92
C ARG A 550 -11.32 13.42 -2.97
N ARG A 551 -12.25 12.58 -3.41
CA ARG A 551 -13.38 12.01 -2.67
C ARG A 551 -13.74 10.70 -3.35
N ARG A 552 -14.52 9.87 -2.66
CA ARG A 552 -15.11 8.65 -3.21
C ARG A 552 -15.94 8.93 -4.46
N PHE A 553 -15.61 8.27 -5.56
CA PHE A 553 -16.34 8.40 -6.83
C PHE A 553 -17.79 7.90 -6.69
N ASP A 554 -18.01 6.85 -5.90
CA ASP A 554 -19.31 6.23 -5.64
C ASP A 554 -20.15 6.97 -4.60
N ARG A 555 -19.61 8.05 -4.00
CA ARG A 555 -20.28 8.92 -3.02
C ARG A 555 -20.23 10.38 -3.49
N PRO A 556 -21.01 10.77 -4.52
CA PRO A 556 -21.03 12.13 -5.07
C PRO A 556 -21.41 13.23 -4.08
N GLU A 557 -22.05 12.88 -2.98
CA GLU A 557 -22.42 13.77 -1.89
C GLU A 557 -21.25 14.16 -0.97
N MET A 558 -20.14 13.42 -0.98
CA MET A 558 -18.97 13.74 -0.16
C MET A 558 -18.25 14.98 -0.72
N GLU A 559 -17.74 15.83 0.16
CA GLU A 559 -16.87 16.93 -0.24
C GLU A 559 -15.45 16.44 -0.52
N ALA A 560 -14.76 17.09 -1.47
CA ALA A 560 -13.39 16.76 -1.84
C ALA A 560 -12.40 17.18 -0.74
N ILE A 561 -11.49 16.28 -0.38
CA ILE A 561 -10.45 16.46 0.62
C ILE A 561 -9.22 17.06 -0.06
N ARG A 562 -8.95 18.35 0.19
CA ARG A 562 -7.81 19.07 -0.41
C ARG A 562 -7.81 18.95 -1.95
N PRO A 563 -8.83 19.48 -2.64
CA PRO A 563 -9.01 19.30 -4.08
C PRO A 563 -7.82 19.77 -4.93
N GLU A 564 -7.03 20.73 -4.44
CA GLU A 564 -5.80 21.19 -5.10
C GLU A 564 -4.67 20.14 -5.13
N GLN A 565 -4.78 19.05 -4.36
CA GLN A 565 -3.87 17.89 -4.43
C GLN A 565 -4.34 16.81 -5.41
N ALA A 566 -5.41 17.05 -6.18
CA ALA A 566 -5.84 16.15 -7.24
C ALA A 566 -4.74 15.96 -8.30
N LEU A 567 -4.62 14.72 -8.77
CA LEU A 567 -3.82 14.38 -9.94
C LEU A 567 -4.65 14.54 -11.21
N ASP A 568 -3.99 14.88 -12.33
CA ASP A 568 -4.64 14.80 -13.64
C ASP A 568 -4.68 13.35 -14.17
N ALA A 569 -5.49 13.09 -15.20
CA ALA A 569 -5.70 11.74 -15.71
C ALA A 569 -4.40 11.07 -16.20
N ARG A 570 -3.48 11.85 -16.78
CA ARG A 570 -2.19 11.35 -17.27
C ARG A 570 -1.29 10.97 -16.11
N GLN A 571 -1.20 11.82 -15.08
CA GLN A 571 -0.43 11.57 -13.87
C GLN A 571 -0.92 10.32 -13.14
N VAL A 572 -2.24 10.10 -13.11
CA VAL A 572 -2.84 8.90 -12.53
C VAL A 572 -2.46 7.65 -13.33
N LEU A 573 -2.59 7.66 -14.66
CA LEU A 573 -2.18 6.53 -15.50
C LEU A 573 -0.69 6.22 -15.36
N GLU A 574 0.17 7.25 -15.33
CA GLU A 574 1.61 7.11 -15.06
C GLU A 574 1.87 6.47 -13.69
N GLY A 575 1.09 6.83 -12.68
CA GLY A 575 1.16 6.29 -11.32
C GLY A 575 1.01 4.77 -11.23
N PHE A 576 0.11 4.21 -12.05
CA PHE A 576 -0.13 2.77 -12.15
C PHE A 576 0.77 2.04 -13.14
N THR A 577 1.62 2.76 -13.89
CA THR A 577 2.39 2.17 -15.00
C THR A 577 3.88 2.51 -14.88
N CYS A 578 4.35 3.57 -15.53
CA CYS A 578 5.76 3.91 -15.60
C CYS A 578 6.34 4.33 -14.24
N HIS A 579 5.56 4.96 -13.36
CA HIS A 579 6.03 5.27 -12.00
C HIS A 579 6.03 4.05 -11.08
N ALA A 580 5.08 3.14 -11.24
CA ALA A 580 5.14 1.85 -10.55
C ALA A 580 6.42 1.10 -10.95
N ALA A 581 6.73 1.01 -12.24
CA ALA A 581 7.97 0.40 -12.73
C ALA A 581 9.23 1.12 -12.21
N LEU A 582 9.25 2.46 -12.18
CA LEU A 582 10.36 3.23 -11.60
C LEU A 582 10.54 2.98 -10.10
N ALA A 583 9.45 2.76 -9.36
CA ALA A 583 9.47 2.50 -7.92
C ALA A 583 9.94 1.07 -7.55
N SER A 584 10.00 0.16 -8.54
CA SER A 584 10.51 -1.21 -8.39
C SER A 584 11.80 -1.48 -9.17
N GLY A 585 12.31 -0.55 -9.97
CA GLY A 585 13.52 -0.76 -10.76
C GLY A 585 13.30 -1.52 -12.07
N GLU A 586 12.07 -1.49 -12.60
CA GLU A 586 11.67 -2.19 -13.82
C GLU A 586 11.49 -1.25 -15.02
N GLU A 587 11.88 0.03 -14.88
CA GLU A 587 11.61 1.07 -15.88
C GLU A 587 12.23 0.80 -17.26
N ASP A 588 13.25 -0.06 -17.33
CA ASP A 588 13.94 -0.40 -18.56
C ASP A 588 13.17 -1.41 -19.44
N HIS A 589 12.17 -2.10 -18.89
CA HIS A 589 11.40 -3.11 -19.62
C HIS A 589 9.90 -3.17 -19.28
N ARG A 590 9.38 -2.32 -18.38
CA ARG A 590 7.95 -2.24 -18.01
C ARG A 590 7.46 -0.81 -17.85
N GLY A 591 6.12 -0.67 -17.77
CA GLY A 591 5.43 0.58 -17.53
C GLY A 591 5.23 1.46 -18.77
N ARG A 592 5.65 0.97 -19.94
CA ARG A 592 5.42 1.58 -21.26
C ARG A 592 5.17 0.50 -22.31
N ILE A 593 4.54 0.88 -23.41
CA ILE A 593 4.45 0.05 -24.61
C ILE A 593 5.49 0.55 -25.60
N ALA A 594 6.65 -0.09 -25.60
CA ALA A 594 7.75 0.25 -26.50
C ALA A 594 8.52 -1.02 -26.90
N PRO A 595 9.18 -1.05 -28.08
CA PRO A 595 9.99 -2.19 -28.49
C PRO A 595 11.00 -2.62 -27.40
N GLY A 596 11.03 -3.91 -27.09
CA GLY A 596 11.85 -4.52 -26.03
C GLY A 596 11.14 -4.66 -24.68
N TYR A 597 10.03 -3.96 -24.45
CA TYR A 597 9.29 -4.02 -23.19
C TYR A 597 8.45 -5.30 -23.09
N ASP A 598 8.12 -5.70 -21.87
CA ASP A 598 7.16 -6.77 -21.61
C ASP A 598 5.80 -6.42 -22.21
N ALA A 599 5.17 -7.38 -22.88
CA ALA A 599 3.84 -7.22 -23.48
C ALA A 599 2.73 -7.41 -22.42
N ASP A 600 2.68 -6.46 -21.48
CA ASP A 600 1.67 -6.38 -20.44
C ASP A 600 0.73 -5.20 -20.74
N PHE A 601 -0.56 -5.46 -20.96
CA PHE A 601 -1.54 -4.46 -21.39
C PHE A 601 -2.83 -4.52 -20.59
N THR A 602 -3.43 -3.34 -20.37
CA THR A 602 -4.81 -3.20 -19.89
C THR A 602 -5.67 -2.65 -21.02
N VAL A 603 -6.79 -3.31 -21.27
CA VAL A 603 -7.73 -2.97 -22.34
C VAL A 603 -9.00 -2.39 -21.73
N PHE A 604 -9.19 -1.09 -21.87
CA PHE A 604 -10.34 -0.36 -21.37
C PHE A 604 -11.44 -0.24 -22.42
N GLY A 605 -12.70 -0.29 -22.00
CA GLY A 605 -13.85 -0.04 -22.87
C GLY A 605 -14.11 1.44 -23.17
N ALA A 606 -13.47 2.35 -22.43
CA ALA A 606 -13.47 3.79 -22.67
C ALA A 606 -12.09 4.37 -22.33
N ASP A 607 -11.72 5.50 -22.93
CA ASP A 607 -10.41 6.10 -22.72
C ASP A 607 -10.21 6.66 -21.30
N PRO A 608 -9.34 6.06 -20.46
CA PRO A 608 -9.15 6.52 -19.09
C PRO A 608 -8.56 7.94 -18.99
N LEU A 609 -7.96 8.47 -20.07
CA LEU A 609 -7.40 9.82 -20.09
C LEU A 609 -8.45 10.90 -20.38
N THR A 610 -9.56 10.55 -21.03
CA THR A 610 -10.59 11.52 -21.43
C THR A 610 -11.93 11.31 -20.74
N THR A 611 -12.20 10.12 -20.19
CA THR A 611 -13.38 9.86 -19.36
C THR A 611 -13.40 10.75 -18.11
N ALA A 612 -14.58 11.28 -17.79
CA ALA A 612 -14.80 12.07 -16.59
C ALA A 612 -14.51 11.22 -15.34
N PRO A 613 -13.87 11.77 -14.31
CA PRO A 613 -13.48 10.97 -13.16
C PRO A 613 -14.67 10.39 -12.39
N GLU A 614 -15.85 11.01 -12.44
CA GLU A 614 -17.10 10.47 -11.89
C GLU A 614 -17.58 9.19 -12.58
N GLU A 615 -17.24 9.00 -13.84
CA GLU A 615 -17.60 7.83 -14.65
C GLU A 615 -16.47 6.79 -14.69
N LEU A 616 -15.25 7.19 -14.31
CA LEU A 616 -14.05 6.36 -14.43
C LEU A 616 -14.15 5.07 -13.60
N GLY A 617 -14.74 5.15 -12.40
CA GLY A 617 -14.85 4.00 -11.49
C GLY A 617 -15.71 2.84 -12.01
N THR A 618 -16.44 3.02 -13.11
CA THR A 618 -17.36 2.02 -13.68
C THR A 618 -17.04 1.64 -15.12
N ILE A 619 -15.94 2.16 -15.70
CA ILE A 619 -15.56 1.79 -17.07
C ILE A 619 -15.28 0.29 -17.17
N GLU A 620 -15.74 -0.32 -18.25
CA GLU A 620 -15.49 -1.74 -18.50
C GLU A 620 -14.00 -2.01 -18.73
N ILE A 621 -13.49 -3.10 -18.16
CA ILE A 621 -12.20 -3.69 -18.54
C ILE A 621 -12.51 -4.81 -19.52
N ARG A 622 -12.14 -4.62 -20.78
CA ARG A 622 -12.40 -5.57 -21.87
C ARG A 622 -11.32 -6.63 -22.02
N GLY A 623 -10.26 -6.54 -21.23
CA GLY A 623 -9.21 -7.54 -21.24
C GLY A 623 -7.95 -7.11 -20.51
N THR A 624 -7.19 -8.11 -20.13
CA THR A 624 -5.90 -7.98 -19.45
C THR A 624 -4.94 -8.94 -20.12
N VAL A 625 -3.78 -8.42 -20.53
CA VAL A 625 -2.75 -9.19 -21.24
C VAL A 625 -1.50 -9.20 -20.38
N VAL A 626 -0.94 -10.38 -20.12
CA VAL A 626 0.30 -10.57 -19.36
C VAL A 626 1.23 -11.45 -20.14
N ALA A 627 2.45 -10.97 -20.38
CA ALA A 627 3.46 -11.62 -21.21
C ALA A 627 2.92 -11.99 -22.61
N GLY A 628 2.11 -11.13 -23.22
CA GLY A 628 1.55 -11.33 -24.55
C GLY A 628 0.45 -12.41 -24.64
N GLU A 629 -0.10 -12.83 -23.50
CA GLU A 629 -1.21 -13.78 -23.42
C GLU A 629 -2.40 -13.11 -22.70
N ALA A 630 -3.61 -13.29 -23.24
CA ALA A 630 -4.82 -12.81 -22.58
C ALA A 630 -5.11 -13.66 -21.35
N VAL A 631 -5.17 -13.02 -20.18
CA VAL A 631 -5.57 -13.65 -18.91
C VAL A 631 -7.03 -13.32 -18.55
N VAL A 632 -7.58 -12.29 -19.18
CA VAL A 632 -8.99 -11.86 -19.13
C VAL A 632 -9.39 -11.42 -20.54
N THR A 633 -10.57 -11.82 -21.00
CA THR A 633 -11.09 -11.58 -22.36
C THR A 633 -12.49 -11.02 -22.36
#